data_AF-A0A015K4F4-F1
#
_entry.id   AF-A0A015K4F4-F1
#
_cell.length_a   1.000
_cell.length_b   1.000
_cell.length_c   1.000
_cell.angle_alpha   90.00
_cell.angle_beta   90.00
_cell.angle_gamma   90.00
#
_symmetry.space_group_name_H-M   'P 1'
#
loop_
_entity.id
_entity.type
_entity.pdbx_description
1 polymer ?
#
loop_
_entity_poly.entity_id
_entity_poly.type
_entity_poly.pdbx_seq_one_letter_code
_entity_poly.pdbx_strand_id
1 'polypeptide(L)'
;MSYSNKPDWMNWIEEAISKKRIKQYDYKDFSNFKVISDRGFGKVYRANWKNPRNTLALKSLNDSTAEKIVYELKIQREVHFYDNIIKFHGVTINKQNYSPMKYMLVMEYADSGTLRKYLEKNIGNLTWNDKFKMAHQLACAISCLHDEKIIHRDLHSSNVLVHQNNIKLADFGLSKNIDDKQYGVIPYIDPKKFSKDSYSLNQKSDVYSIGVLLWEISSCRPPFKDESNQHRLLNQILQGLRETPIPNTPKDYEKLYTDCWKPESYDRPTIHDVVARLEAIISKITKYWTPPINNSSHSSRNHPSLSSHSNPSLSSRNNSSLSSRNDSSLSSRNNSSLSSCNDSSLSSRNDSSLSSRNNSSISSRNDSSLSSRNNSSISSRNDSSLSSRNNSSISSRNDSSLSSRNNSSISSRNDSSLSSRNNSSISSRNDSSLSSRNNSSLSSRNDSSISSRNNSSLSSRNDSSLSSRNNSSLSSRNDSSLSSLNNSSISSRNDSSLSSRNNSSLSSPNNSSLSSRNDLSQSFKQKGSKSKKDVVDGIATLPYKLYDGNKKQRILDYLEDHHVTSIEIFDWLLNNQNYPNSLLVLGDFYYLGIATMVDKKKAYNFYERAGDGDDGLSIAQYNLGVMYEIDKLGDTFAAMYWYNKSAKQGNHIAWEGLNRLRNAPNKIITANSIDKFNDTSIFFSLFK
;
A
#
# COMPACT_ATOMS: atom_id res chain seq x y z
N MET A 1 20.88 2.20 36.70
CA MET A 1 20.42 2.85 35.47
C MET A 1 19.41 1.94 34.80
N SER A 2 18.12 2.27 34.90
CA SER A 2 17.04 1.50 34.29
C SER A 2 17.05 1.70 32.78
N TYR A 3 17.30 0.65 32.01
CA TYR A 3 16.98 0.65 30.58
C TYR A 3 15.45 0.63 30.47
N SER A 4 14.85 1.79 30.21
CA SER A 4 13.42 1.83 29.90
C SER A 4 13.18 1.07 28.59
N ASN A 5 12.41 -0.02 28.65
CA ASN A 5 11.91 -0.68 27.44
C ASN A 5 11.16 0.35 26.60
N LYS A 6 11.72 0.73 25.43
CA LYS A 6 11.04 1.60 24.47
C LYS A 6 9.78 0.87 23.95
N PRO A 7 8.63 1.55 23.81
CA PRO A 7 7.43 0.95 23.22
C PRO A 7 7.69 0.43 21.79
N ASP A 8 7.13 -0.74 21.43
CA ASP A 8 7.33 -1.42 20.14
C ASP A 8 7.09 -0.53 18.90
N TRP A 9 6.10 0.37 18.98
CA TRP A 9 5.79 1.29 17.88
C TRP A 9 6.92 2.31 17.63
N MET A 10 7.65 2.73 18.67
CA MET A 10 8.80 3.64 18.50
C MET A 10 9.91 2.93 17.75
N ASN A 11 10.17 1.65 18.06
CA ASN A 11 11.16 0.85 17.34
C ASN A 11 10.78 0.71 15.86
N TRP A 12 9.50 0.50 15.54
CA TRP A 12 9.02 0.44 14.16
C TRP A 12 9.25 1.75 13.39
N ILE A 13 8.98 2.91 14.00
CA ILE A 13 9.23 4.22 13.36
C ILE A 13 10.74 4.45 13.17
N GLU A 14 11.55 4.19 14.21
CA GLU A 14 13.01 4.33 14.16
C GLU A 14 13.62 3.42 13.07
N GLU A 15 13.15 2.17 12.94
CA GLU A 15 13.55 1.23 11.88
C GLU A 15 13.11 1.70 10.48
N ALA A 16 11.88 2.22 10.37
CA ALA A 16 11.37 2.73 9.10
C ALA A 16 12.17 3.95 8.60
N ILE A 17 12.64 4.80 9.52
CA ILE A 17 13.55 5.91 9.22
C ILE A 17 14.93 5.37 8.81
N SER A 18 15.52 4.45 9.58
CA SER A 18 16.89 3.94 9.31
C SER A 18 16.98 3.20 7.98
N LYS A 19 15.95 2.44 7.61
CA LYS A 19 15.82 1.75 6.31
C LYS A 19 15.39 2.69 5.17
N LYS A 20 15.34 4.01 5.40
CA LYS A 20 14.92 5.04 4.43
C LYS A 20 13.53 4.78 3.82
N ARG A 21 12.62 4.14 4.57
CA ARG A 21 11.22 3.89 4.16
C ARG A 21 10.32 5.10 4.47
N ILE A 22 10.69 5.90 5.47
CA ILE A 22 10.01 7.15 5.85
C ILE A 22 11.06 8.25 5.88
N LYS A 23 10.74 9.40 5.27
CA LYS A 23 11.58 10.59 5.34
C LYS A 23 11.49 11.23 6.73
N GLN A 24 12.63 11.49 7.34
CA GLN A 24 12.71 12.30 8.54
C GLN A 24 12.98 13.77 8.16
N TYR A 25 12.19 14.69 8.72
CA TYR A 25 12.39 16.13 8.62
C TYR A 25 13.06 16.64 9.90
N ASP A 26 13.95 17.63 9.78
CA ASP A 26 14.50 18.32 10.94
C ASP A 26 13.42 19.24 11.52
N TYR A 27 13.15 19.12 12.82
CA TYR A 27 12.17 19.96 13.52
C TYR A 27 12.55 21.44 13.49
N LYS A 28 13.85 21.75 13.49
CA LYS A 28 14.37 23.12 13.47
C LYS A 28 14.05 23.87 12.16
N ASP A 29 13.80 23.15 11.08
CA ASP A 29 13.42 23.73 9.79
C ASP A 29 11.96 24.25 9.78
N PHE A 30 11.16 23.95 10.81
CA PHE A 30 9.79 24.40 10.91
C PHE A 30 9.68 25.70 11.70
N SER A 31 8.84 26.61 11.21
CA SER A 31 8.56 27.91 11.82
C SER A 31 7.09 28.29 11.69
N ASN A 32 6.68 29.35 12.39
CA ASN A 32 5.31 29.90 12.32
C ASN A 32 4.21 28.89 12.68
N PHE A 33 4.38 28.20 13.82
CA PHE A 33 3.44 27.21 14.32
C PHE A 33 2.10 27.87 14.71
N LYS A 34 1.01 27.41 14.11
CA LYS A 34 -0.36 27.80 14.48
C LYS A 34 -1.20 26.55 14.73
N VAL A 35 -1.79 26.44 15.91
CA VAL A 35 -2.74 25.35 16.21
C VAL A 35 -3.97 25.53 15.32
N ILE A 36 -4.27 24.50 14.52
CA ILE A 36 -5.47 24.46 13.65
C ILE A 36 -6.51 23.46 14.13
N SER A 37 -6.11 22.51 14.98
CA SER A 37 -7.02 21.57 15.64
C SER A 37 -6.43 21.12 16.98
N ASP A 38 -7.29 21.05 18.00
CA ASP A 38 -6.98 20.49 19.32
C ASP A 38 -8.12 19.52 19.67
N ARG A 39 -7.96 18.24 19.31
CA ARG A 39 -8.94 17.18 19.53
C ARG A 39 -8.30 16.04 20.32
N GLY A 40 -9.12 15.15 20.88
CA GLY A 40 -8.66 14.01 21.71
C GLY A 40 -7.64 13.06 21.05
N PHE A 41 -7.47 13.12 19.73
CA PHE A 41 -6.50 12.32 18.95
C PHE A 41 -5.15 13.01 18.72
N GLY A 42 -4.94 14.22 19.28
CA GLY A 42 -3.71 14.99 19.14
C GLY A 42 -3.95 16.39 18.57
N LYS A 43 -2.93 17.25 18.74
CA LYS A 43 -2.91 18.62 18.20
C LYS A 43 -2.39 18.62 16.77
N VAL A 44 -3.02 19.40 15.92
CA VAL A 44 -2.56 19.66 14.55
C VAL A 44 -2.11 21.10 14.43
N TYR A 45 -0.90 21.29 13.92
CA TYR A 45 -0.29 22.59 13.69
C TYR A 45 -0.13 22.85 12.19
N ARG A 46 -0.39 24.07 11.76
CA ARG A 46 0.13 24.62 10.51
C ARG A 46 1.54 25.15 10.78
N ALA A 47 2.51 24.80 9.93
CA ALA A 47 3.87 25.31 10.02
C ALA A 47 4.49 25.52 8.62
N ASN A 48 5.46 26.43 8.53
CA ASN A 48 6.24 26.67 7.33
C ASN A 48 7.54 25.85 7.39
N TRP A 49 7.87 25.10 6.33
CA TRP A 49 9.11 24.31 6.25
C TRP A 49 10.16 25.01 5.38
N LYS A 50 11.27 25.44 5.98
CA LYS A 50 12.40 26.21 5.40
C LYS A 50 12.06 27.58 4.81
N ASN A 51 10.88 27.74 4.20
CA ASN A 51 10.44 28.99 3.62
C ASN A 51 8.91 29.16 3.80
N PRO A 52 8.38 30.40 3.68
CA PRO A 52 6.96 30.68 3.88
C PRO A 52 6.02 30.07 2.82
N ARG A 53 6.53 29.73 1.64
CA ARG A 53 5.72 29.16 0.54
C ARG A 53 5.44 27.67 0.74
N ASN A 54 6.25 26.99 1.55
CA ASN A 54 6.10 25.57 1.87
C ASN A 54 5.34 25.39 3.18
N THR A 55 4.02 25.55 3.15
CA THR A 55 3.16 25.29 4.32
C THR A 55 2.79 23.81 4.42
N LEU A 56 3.00 23.22 5.60
CA LEU A 56 2.71 21.81 5.93
C LEU A 56 1.87 21.71 7.21
N ALA A 57 1.21 20.57 7.38
CA ALA A 57 0.48 20.22 8.60
C ALA A 57 1.31 19.25 9.46
N LEU A 58 1.37 19.49 10.76
CA LEU A 58 2.06 18.65 11.75
C LEU A 58 1.04 18.09 12.75
N LYS A 59 0.80 16.78 12.75
CA LYS A 59 -0.09 16.09 13.71
C LYS A 59 0.76 15.48 14.83
N SER A 60 0.53 15.89 16.07
CA SER A 60 1.25 15.38 17.25
C SER A 60 0.80 13.97 17.62
N LEU A 61 1.75 13.11 17.97
CA LEU A 61 1.46 11.79 18.52
C LEU A 61 1.38 11.88 20.06
N ASN A 62 0.34 11.30 20.66
CA ASN A 62 0.29 11.07 22.12
C ASN A 62 0.40 9.57 22.41
N ASP A 63 0.88 9.20 23.60
CA ASP A 63 1.15 7.78 23.93
C ASP A 63 -0.10 6.89 23.82
N SER A 64 -1.29 7.42 24.12
CA SER A 64 -2.57 6.71 23.98
C SER A 64 -3.01 6.42 22.53
N THR A 65 -2.39 7.05 21.53
CA THR A 65 -2.77 6.92 20.10
C THR A 65 -1.69 6.27 19.24
N ALA A 66 -0.53 5.93 19.80
CA ALA A 66 0.62 5.55 19.01
C ALA A 66 0.43 4.26 18.18
N GLU A 67 -0.30 3.26 18.68
CA GLU A 67 -0.69 2.08 17.90
C GLU A 67 -1.63 2.42 16.72
N LYS A 68 -2.58 3.33 16.96
CA LYS A 68 -3.51 3.84 15.93
C LYS A 68 -2.73 4.55 14.82
N ILE A 69 -1.65 5.26 15.18
CA ILE A 69 -0.80 5.95 14.20
C ILE A 69 0.07 5.01 13.37
N VAL A 70 0.66 3.96 13.94
CA VAL A 70 1.39 2.97 13.11
C VAL A 70 0.45 2.36 12.06
N TYR A 71 -0.81 2.16 12.43
CA TYR A 71 -1.83 1.71 11.49
C TYR A 71 -2.22 2.78 10.46
N GLU A 72 -2.43 4.02 10.89
CA GLU A 72 -2.65 5.17 10.00
C GLU A 72 -1.51 5.31 8.98
N LEU A 73 -0.26 5.14 9.40
CA LEU A 73 0.92 5.16 8.53
C LEU A 73 0.97 4.00 7.54
N LYS A 74 0.53 2.80 7.95
CA LYS A 74 0.44 1.64 7.05
C LYS A 74 -0.61 1.88 5.97
N ILE A 75 -1.80 2.32 6.35
CA ILE A 75 -2.88 2.69 5.41
C ILE A 75 -2.42 3.79 4.47
N GLN A 76 -1.87 4.89 5.01
CA GLN A 76 -1.43 6.02 4.18
C GLN A 76 -0.42 5.58 3.13
N ARG A 77 0.47 4.62 3.41
CA ARG A 77 1.40 4.07 2.42
C ARG A 77 0.72 3.25 1.33
N GLU A 78 -0.36 2.54 1.65
CA GLU A 78 -1.15 1.79 0.67
C GLU A 78 -1.90 2.74 -0.26
N VAL A 79 -2.50 3.80 0.29
CA VAL A 79 -3.43 4.67 -0.45
C VAL A 79 -2.83 6.01 -0.93
N HIS A 80 -1.53 6.27 -0.69
CA HIS A 80 -0.85 7.54 -1.01
C HIS A 80 -0.91 7.99 -2.48
N PHE A 81 -1.23 7.07 -3.40
CA PHE A 81 -1.28 7.35 -4.83
C PHE A 81 -2.58 8.07 -5.25
N TYR A 82 -3.55 8.22 -4.34
CA TYR A 82 -4.83 8.84 -4.63
C TYR A 82 -4.84 10.34 -4.29
N ASP A 83 -5.20 11.18 -5.26
CA ASP A 83 -5.11 12.64 -5.11
C ASP A 83 -6.12 13.23 -4.12
N ASN A 84 -7.25 12.56 -3.87
CA ASN A 84 -8.27 12.99 -2.90
C ASN A 84 -8.02 12.45 -1.48
N ILE A 85 -6.82 11.95 -1.18
CA ILE A 85 -6.39 11.61 0.17
C ILE A 85 -5.27 12.58 0.58
N ILE A 86 -5.25 13.01 1.84
CA ILE A 86 -4.17 13.85 2.37
C ILE A 86 -2.83 13.13 2.27
N LYS A 87 -1.87 13.78 1.62
CA LYS A 87 -0.55 13.19 1.40
C LYS A 87 0.27 13.16 2.68
N PHE A 88 0.86 11.99 2.94
CA PHE A 88 1.88 11.80 3.96
C PHE A 88 3.26 12.12 3.40
N HIS A 89 4.01 12.98 4.07
CA HIS A 89 5.35 13.37 3.62
C HIS A 89 6.48 12.76 4.46
N GLY A 90 6.24 12.45 5.73
CA GLY A 90 7.25 11.88 6.62
C GLY A 90 6.99 12.18 8.09
N VAL A 91 8.03 12.11 8.90
CA VAL A 91 7.96 12.37 10.35
C VAL A 91 8.99 13.40 10.79
N THR A 92 8.69 14.13 11.86
CA THR A 92 9.64 15.00 12.55
C THR A 92 9.69 14.67 14.04
N ILE A 93 10.83 14.95 14.68
CA ILE A 93 11.10 14.61 16.08
C ILE A 93 11.41 15.91 16.83
N ASN A 94 10.54 16.31 17.74
CA ASN A 94 10.83 17.41 18.65
C ASN A 94 11.62 16.90 19.85
N LYS A 95 12.93 17.18 19.88
CA LYS A 95 13.83 16.79 20.97
C LYS A 95 13.94 17.85 22.08
N GLN A 96 13.27 19.00 21.95
CA GLN A 96 13.48 20.16 22.81
C GLN A 96 12.68 20.12 24.12
N ASN A 97 11.75 19.16 24.30
CA ASN A 97 10.98 18.99 25.53
C ASN A 97 11.02 17.54 26.01
N TYR A 98 11.24 17.33 27.30
CA TYR A 98 10.99 16.06 28.03
C TYR A 98 9.48 15.75 28.15
N SER A 99 8.72 16.02 27.09
CA SER A 99 7.27 15.85 27.00
C SER A 99 6.98 14.64 26.10
N PRO A 100 5.89 13.89 26.33
CA PRO A 100 5.54 12.69 25.55
C PRO A 100 5.33 12.91 24.04
N MET A 101 5.30 14.16 23.55
CA MET A 101 5.22 14.49 22.11
C MET A 101 6.57 14.33 21.37
N LYS A 102 7.17 13.13 21.41
CA LYS A 102 8.47 12.85 20.74
C LYS A 102 8.38 12.89 19.21
N TYR A 103 7.24 12.55 18.64
CA TYR A 103 7.06 12.36 17.19
C TYR A 103 5.86 13.15 16.66
N MET A 104 5.97 13.68 15.44
CA MET A 104 4.88 14.33 14.71
C MET A 104 4.84 13.85 13.26
N LEU A 105 3.64 13.67 12.71
CA LEU A 105 3.43 13.35 11.29
C LEU A 105 3.49 14.63 10.46
N VAL A 106 4.25 14.61 9.37
CA VAL A 106 4.34 15.70 8.40
C VAL A 106 3.42 15.39 7.22
N MET A 107 2.41 16.23 7.00
CA MET A 107 1.31 15.99 6.07
C MET A 107 1.03 17.20 5.18
N GLU A 108 0.35 16.97 4.05
CA GLU A 108 -0.19 18.02 3.17
C GLU A 108 -1.10 18.96 3.95
N TYR A 109 -0.93 20.28 3.76
CA TYR A 109 -1.77 21.29 4.39
C TYR A 109 -2.96 21.65 3.49
N ALA A 110 -4.17 21.38 3.97
CA ALA A 110 -5.41 21.78 3.30
C ALA A 110 -5.78 23.23 3.66
N ASP A 111 -5.54 24.15 2.71
CA ASP A 111 -5.71 25.61 2.88
C ASP A 111 -7.12 26.09 3.20
N SER A 112 -8.15 25.29 2.91
CA SER A 112 -9.55 25.66 3.11
C SER A 112 -10.17 25.01 4.36
N GLY A 113 -9.37 24.27 5.13
CA GLY A 113 -9.78 23.66 6.40
C GLY A 113 -10.70 22.45 6.23
N THR A 114 -11.53 22.19 7.24
CA THR A 114 -12.49 21.07 7.21
C THR A 114 -13.67 21.37 6.31
N LEU A 115 -14.30 20.32 5.76
CA LEU A 115 -15.51 20.42 4.96
C LEU A 115 -16.59 21.19 5.71
N ARG A 116 -16.77 20.94 7.01
CA ARG A 116 -17.76 21.64 7.83
C ARG A 116 -17.58 23.16 7.81
N LYS A 117 -16.36 23.63 8.07
CA LYS A 117 -16.03 25.07 8.08
C LYS A 117 -16.11 25.66 6.68
N TYR A 118 -15.71 24.90 5.67
CA TYR A 118 -15.79 25.33 4.28
C TYR A 118 -17.23 25.54 3.81
N LEU A 119 -18.13 24.60 4.11
CA LEU A 119 -19.55 24.70 3.76
C LEU A 119 -20.24 25.87 4.49
N GLU A 120 -19.89 26.08 5.76
CA GLU A 120 -20.40 27.21 6.55
C GLU A 120 -19.98 28.56 5.96
N LYS A 121 -18.69 28.71 5.59
CA LYS A 121 -18.16 29.94 5.01
C LYS A 121 -18.72 30.24 3.61
N ASN A 122 -19.11 29.21 2.85
CA ASN A 122 -19.56 29.34 1.46
C ASN A 122 -21.07 29.08 1.29
N ILE A 123 -21.86 29.27 2.34
CA ILE A 123 -23.32 29.17 2.23
C ILE A 123 -23.84 30.20 1.22
N GLY A 124 -24.65 29.74 0.26
CA GLY A 124 -25.15 30.58 -0.85
C GLY A 124 -24.16 30.79 -2.00
N ASN A 125 -22.85 30.57 -1.82
CA ASN A 125 -21.85 30.76 -2.86
C ASN A 125 -21.52 29.49 -3.66
N LEU A 126 -21.85 28.30 -3.13
CA LEU A 126 -21.59 27.03 -3.80
C LEU A 126 -22.67 26.71 -4.84
N THR A 127 -22.26 26.56 -6.09
CA THR A 127 -23.14 26.09 -7.16
C THR A 127 -23.40 24.58 -7.03
N TRP A 128 -24.41 24.07 -7.72
CA TRP A 128 -24.65 22.63 -7.78
C TRP A 128 -23.47 21.87 -8.43
N ASN A 129 -22.78 22.47 -9.40
CA ASN A 129 -21.60 21.86 -9.99
C ASN A 129 -20.46 21.66 -8.97
N ASP A 130 -20.24 22.65 -8.09
CA ASP A 130 -19.27 22.54 -6.99
C ASP A 130 -19.67 21.42 -6.03
N LYS A 131 -20.95 21.37 -5.65
CA LYS A 131 -21.50 20.33 -4.77
C LYS A 131 -21.35 18.93 -5.36
N PHE A 132 -21.65 18.74 -6.65
CA PHE A 132 -21.46 17.45 -7.32
C PHE A 132 -20.00 17.05 -7.41
N LYS A 133 -19.11 18.00 -7.73
CA LYS A 133 -17.67 17.73 -7.77
C LYS A 133 -17.16 17.27 -6.41
N MET A 134 -17.57 17.95 -5.33
CA MET A 134 -17.21 17.56 -3.96
C MET A 134 -17.75 16.18 -3.59
N ALA A 135 -19.04 15.94 -3.84
CA ALA A 135 -19.68 14.64 -3.61
C ALA A 135 -18.98 13.51 -4.37
N HIS A 136 -18.68 13.73 -5.64
CA HIS A 136 -18.02 12.75 -6.50
C HIS A 136 -16.60 12.44 -6.01
N GLN A 137 -15.79 13.46 -5.70
CA GLN A 137 -14.44 13.28 -5.16
C GLN A 137 -14.44 12.52 -3.82
N LEU A 138 -15.40 12.82 -2.94
CA LEU A 138 -15.57 12.11 -1.67
C LEU A 138 -15.91 10.64 -1.90
N ALA A 139 -16.91 10.34 -2.74
CA ALA A 139 -17.32 8.96 -3.04
C ALA A 139 -16.18 8.16 -3.68
N CYS A 140 -15.45 8.79 -4.61
CA CYS A 140 -14.26 8.26 -5.25
C CYS A 140 -13.14 7.90 -4.24
N ALA A 141 -12.87 8.77 -3.26
CA ALA A 141 -11.88 8.49 -2.22
C ALA A 141 -12.26 7.26 -1.38
N ILE A 142 -13.54 7.11 -1.01
CA ILE A 142 -14.02 5.94 -0.26
C ILE A 142 -14.02 4.68 -1.12
N SER A 143 -14.35 4.78 -2.40
CA SER A 143 -14.24 3.65 -3.35
C SER A 143 -12.83 3.08 -3.36
N CYS A 144 -11.81 3.93 -3.40
CA CYS A 144 -10.42 3.47 -3.37
C CYS A 144 -10.04 2.79 -2.05
N LEU A 145 -10.58 3.23 -0.91
CA LEU A 145 -10.38 2.52 0.36
C LEU A 145 -11.04 1.13 0.31
N HIS A 146 -12.28 1.06 -0.19
CA HIS A 146 -13.05 -0.18 -0.23
C HIS A 146 -12.44 -1.21 -1.19
N ASP A 147 -11.85 -0.77 -2.30
CA ASP A 147 -11.11 -1.63 -3.24
C ASP A 147 -9.89 -2.30 -2.58
N GLU A 148 -9.22 -1.59 -1.66
CA GLU A 148 -8.11 -2.11 -0.84
C GLU A 148 -8.62 -2.83 0.45
N LYS A 149 -9.94 -3.06 0.57
CA LYS A 149 -10.60 -3.70 1.73
C LYS A 149 -10.41 -2.93 3.05
N ILE A 150 -10.22 -1.62 2.97
CA ILE A 150 -10.11 -0.71 4.12
C ILE A 150 -11.48 -0.08 4.39
N ILE A 151 -11.92 -0.08 5.65
CA ILE A 151 -13.17 0.57 6.10
C ILE A 151 -12.77 1.78 6.94
N HIS A 152 -13.31 2.97 6.63
CA HIS A 152 -12.90 4.21 7.29
C HIS A 152 -13.42 4.29 8.73
N ARG A 153 -14.70 3.97 8.95
CA ARG A 153 -15.40 3.87 10.25
C ARG A 153 -15.65 5.18 11.02
N ASP A 154 -14.94 6.25 10.69
CA ASP A 154 -15.12 7.58 11.31
C ASP A 154 -15.30 8.69 10.26
N LEU A 155 -16.21 8.49 9.31
CA LEU A 155 -16.51 9.48 8.27
C LEU A 155 -17.44 10.56 8.82
N HIS A 156 -16.94 11.79 8.87
CA HIS A 156 -17.73 12.99 9.15
C HIS A 156 -17.04 14.24 8.59
N SER A 157 -17.75 15.37 8.51
CA SER A 157 -17.25 16.58 7.83
C SER A 157 -16.08 17.29 8.51
N SER A 158 -15.60 16.79 9.64
CA SER A 158 -14.34 17.25 10.23
C SER A 158 -13.13 16.40 9.80
N ASN A 159 -13.33 15.16 9.33
CA ASN A 159 -12.30 14.29 8.78
C ASN A 159 -12.18 14.42 7.26
N VAL A 160 -13.10 15.15 6.63
CA VAL A 160 -12.99 15.58 5.23
C VAL A 160 -12.43 17.01 5.21
N LEU A 161 -11.34 17.22 4.47
CA LEU A 161 -10.72 18.54 4.28
C LEU A 161 -10.96 19.07 2.86
N VAL A 162 -10.78 20.37 2.68
CA VAL A 162 -10.84 21.03 1.37
C VAL A 162 -9.52 21.72 1.09
N HIS A 163 -8.95 21.44 -0.09
CA HIS A 163 -7.75 22.08 -0.58
C HIS A 163 -7.96 22.55 -2.01
N GLN A 164 -7.81 23.85 -2.28
CA GLN A 164 -8.01 24.43 -3.61
C GLN A 164 -9.34 23.98 -4.27
N ASN A 165 -10.44 24.04 -3.52
CA ASN A 165 -11.78 23.60 -3.93
C ASN A 165 -11.86 22.11 -4.33
N ASN A 166 -10.97 21.26 -3.81
CA ASN A 166 -11.02 19.80 -3.97
C ASN A 166 -11.09 19.12 -2.61
N ILE A 167 -11.79 17.99 -2.55
CA ILE A 167 -11.87 17.14 -1.35
C ILE A 167 -10.54 16.43 -1.10
N LYS A 168 -10.17 16.38 0.18
CA LYS A 168 -9.05 15.62 0.72
C LYS A 168 -9.50 14.86 1.96
N LEU A 169 -9.60 13.54 1.86
CA LEU A 169 -9.94 12.68 2.99
C LEU A 169 -8.74 12.56 3.94
N ALA A 170 -9.00 12.64 5.24
CA ALA A 170 -8.01 12.58 6.29
C ALA A 170 -8.47 11.68 7.46
N ASP A 171 -7.53 11.38 8.35
CA ASP A 171 -7.71 10.69 9.63
C ASP A 171 -8.20 9.23 9.57
N PHE A 172 -7.25 8.30 9.43
CA PHE A 172 -7.50 6.85 9.37
C PHE A 172 -7.31 6.14 10.72
N GLY A 173 -7.28 6.90 11.83
CA GLY A 173 -6.91 6.38 13.16
C GLY A 173 -7.85 5.29 13.71
N LEU A 174 -9.08 5.20 13.20
CA LEU A 174 -10.10 4.23 13.62
C LEU A 174 -10.40 3.14 12.57
N SER A 175 -9.61 3.06 11.49
CA SER A 175 -9.83 2.07 10.43
C SER A 175 -9.50 0.62 10.85
N LYS A 176 -9.00 0.39 12.08
CA LYS A 176 -8.75 -0.95 12.65
C LYS A 176 -9.84 -1.37 13.64
N ASN A 177 -10.09 -2.67 13.72
CA ASN A 177 -10.98 -3.36 14.66
C ASN A 177 -10.40 -3.47 16.10
N ILE A 178 -9.86 -2.38 16.66
CA ILE A 178 -9.41 -2.36 18.07
C ILE A 178 -10.57 -1.85 18.93
N ASP A 179 -10.93 -2.62 19.96
CA ASP A 179 -12.09 -2.47 20.85
C ASP A 179 -12.67 -1.05 20.97
N ASP A 180 -13.89 -0.93 20.48
CA ASP A 180 -14.55 0.30 20.06
C ASP A 180 -15.39 0.91 21.20
N LYS A 181 -14.72 1.41 22.26
CA LYS A 181 -15.38 2.18 23.34
C LYS A 181 -15.50 3.68 23.03
N GLN A 182 -15.09 4.12 21.84
CA GLN A 182 -15.07 5.54 21.47
C GLN A 182 -16.25 5.85 20.54
N TYR A 183 -17.24 6.57 21.06
CA TYR A 183 -18.39 7.02 20.28
C TYR A 183 -17.92 8.07 19.26
N GLY A 184 -17.98 7.75 17.97
CA GLY A 184 -17.79 8.72 16.88
C GLY A 184 -18.90 9.77 16.84
N VAL A 185 -19.00 10.54 15.75
CA VAL A 185 -19.98 11.64 15.65
C VAL A 185 -21.37 11.09 15.30
N ILE A 186 -22.28 11.07 16.29
CA ILE A 186 -23.59 10.37 16.26
C ILE A 186 -24.35 10.45 14.92
N PRO A 187 -24.60 11.62 14.33
CA PRO A 187 -25.33 11.73 13.05
C PRO A 187 -24.77 10.85 11.92
N TYR A 188 -23.46 10.64 11.88
CA TYR A 188 -22.77 9.95 10.79
C TYR A 188 -22.58 8.45 11.07
N ILE A 189 -22.87 7.99 12.29
CA ILE A 189 -22.69 6.59 12.67
C ILE A 189 -23.87 5.78 12.18
N ASP A 190 -23.56 4.63 11.56
CA ASP A 190 -24.56 3.62 11.22
C ASP A 190 -25.39 3.24 12.46
N PRO A 191 -26.72 3.46 12.47
CA PRO A 191 -27.55 3.24 13.65
C PRO A 191 -27.48 1.78 14.16
N LYS A 192 -27.19 0.82 13.27
CA LYS A 192 -26.99 -0.59 13.63
C LYS A 192 -25.82 -0.82 14.58
N LYS A 193 -24.85 0.10 14.68
CA LYS A 193 -23.77 0.03 15.68
C LYS A 193 -24.31 0.03 17.12
N PHE A 194 -25.50 0.57 17.34
CA PHE A 194 -26.12 0.70 18.66
C PHE A 194 -27.23 -0.33 18.93
N SER A 195 -27.49 -1.27 18.00
CA SER A 195 -28.43 -2.37 18.26
C SER A 195 -27.82 -3.40 19.21
N LYS A 196 -28.66 -4.19 19.89
CA LYS A 196 -28.23 -5.16 20.91
C LYS A 196 -27.42 -6.34 20.35
N ASP A 197 -27.42 -6.51 19.04
CA ASP A 197 -26.69 -7.57 18.34
C ASP A 197 -25.22 -7.17 18.11
N SER A 198 -24.33 -8.15 17.98
CA SER A 198 -22.89 -7.96 17.72
C SER A 198 -22.61 -7.44 16.30
N TYR A 199 -23.10 -6.24 15.98
CA TYR A 199 -22.89 -5.59 14.69
C TYR A 199 -21.49 -4.99 14.61
N SER A 200 -20.72 -5.41 13.60
CA SER A 200 -19.44 -4.79 13.27
C SER A 200 -19.58 -3.83 12.08
N LEU A 201 -18.99 -2.64 12.23
CA LEU A 201 -18.94 -1.65 11.16
C LEU A 201 -18.26 -2.23 9.92
N ASN A 202 -18.95 -2.12 8.78
CA ASN A 202 -18.54 -2.65 7.49
C ASN A 202 -18.59 -1.56 6.40
N GLN A 203 -18.31 -1.91 5.15
CA GLN A 203 -18.32 -0.97 4.03
C GLN A 203 -19.67 -0.25 3.86
N LYS A 204 -20.81 -0.90 4.17
CA LYS A 204 -22.14 -0.26 4.11
C LYS A 204 -22.37 0.73 5.25
N SER A 205 -21.60 0.64 6.34
CA SER A 205 -21.59 1.65 7.39
C SER A 205 -20.91 2.94 6.93
N ASP A 206 -19.80 2.85 6.16
CA ASP A 206 -19.20 4.03 5.52
C ASP A 206 -20.19 4.67 4.51
N VAL A 207 -20.96 3.86 3.78
CA VAL A 207 -21.99 4.35 2.84
C VAL A 207 -23.08 5.13 3.58
N TYR A 208 -23.46 4.71 4.79
CA TYR A 208 -24.39 5.49 5.62
C TYR A 208 -23.83 6.88 5.93
N SER A 209 -22.59 6.95 6.40
CA SER A 209 -21.91 8.22 6.67
C SER A 209 -21.80 9.09 5.43
N ILE A 210 -21.55 8.49 4.26
CA ILE A 210 -21.57 9.18 2.97
C ILE A 210 -22.94 9.78 2.68
N GLY A 211 -24.04 9.07 2.94
CA GLY A 211 -25.39 9.62 2.81
C GLY A 211 -25.58 10.92 3.60
N VAL A 212 -25.15 10.93 4.86
CA VAL A 212 -25.22 12.11 5.73
C VAL A 212 -24.33 13.24 5.20
N LEU A 213 -23.11 12.93 4.75
CA LEU A 213 -22.19 13.90 4.14
C LEU A 213 -22.74 14.50 2.83
N LEU A 214 -23.38 13.68 1.99
CA LEU A 214 -24.01 14.15 0.74
C LEU A 214 -25.18 15.09 1.04
N TRP A 215 -25.99 14.78 2.04
CA TRP A 215 -27.03 15.68 2.53
C TRP A 215 -26.41 16.98 3.07
N GLU A 216 -25.35 16.90 3.86
CA GLU A 216 -24.65 18.06 4.42
C GLU A 216 -24.05 18.97 3.34
N ILE A 217 -23.48 18.40 2.28
CA ILE A 217 -23.00 19.14 1.10
C ILE A 217 -24.18 19.84 0.40
N SER A 218 -25.33 19.16 0.28
CA SER A 218 -26.53 19.76 -0.34
C SER A 218 -27.09 20.93 0.46
N SER A 219 -27.19 20.76 1.78
CA SER A 219 -27.81 21.72 2.70
C SER A 219 -26.87 22.84 3.12
N CYS A 220 -25.55 22.58 3.06
CA CYS A 220 -24.51 23.37 3.71
C CYS A 220 -24.76 23.57 5.22
N ARG A 221 -25.61 22.76 5.85
CA ARG A 221 -25.98 22.83 7.28
C ARG A 221 -25.44 21.63 8.05
N PRO A 222 -25.04 21.77 9.32
CA PRO A 222 -24.67 20.61 10.12
C PRO A 222 -25.89 19.70 10.33
N PRO A 223 -25.71 18.37 10.32
CA PRO A 223 -26.81 17.44 10.53
C PRO A 223 -27.33 17.55 11.96
N PHE A 224 -28.65 17.56 12.08
CA PHE A 224 -29.45 17.69 13.29
C PHE A 224 -29.07 18.91 14.14
N LYS A 225 -28.83 20.05 13.48
CA LYS A 225 -28.38 21.30 14.13
C LYS A 225 -29.23 21.71 15.33
N ASP A 226 -30.53 21.47 15.25
CA ASP A 226 -31.51 21.95 16.23
C ASP A 226 -31.65 21.03 17.45
N GLU A 227 -31.06 19.83 17.44
CA GLU A 227 -31.09 18.89 18.56
C GLU A 227 -29.76 18.88 19.33
N SER A 228 -29.74 19.54 20.49
CA SER A 228 -28.55 19.62 21.34
C SER A 228 -28.32 18.37 22.19
N ASN A 229 -29.37 17.60 22.49
CA ASN A 229 -29.25 16.42 23.36
C ASN A 229 -28.86 15.18 22.55
N GLN A 230 -27.59 14.81 22.64
CA GLN A 230 -27.01 13.68 21.90
C GLN A 230 -27.68 12.33 22.19
N HIS A 231 -28.14 12.08 23.43
CA HIS A 231 -28.83 10.84 23.79
C HIS A 231 -30.24 10.81 23.20
N ARG A 232 -30.97 11.93 23.24
CA ARG A 232 -32.28 12.07 22.59
C ARG A 232 -32.16 11.89 21.09
N LEU A 233 -31.17 12.54 20.48
CA LEU A 233 -30.88 12.43 19.05
C LEU A 233 -30.62 10.97 18.64
N LEU A 234 -29.78 10.27 19.38
CA LEU A 234 -29.49 8.85 19.13
C LEU A 234 -30.77 8.01 19.14
N ASN A 235 -31.63 8.17 20.15
CA ASN A 235 -32.89 7.45 20.25
C ASN A 235 -33.84 7.76 19.08
N GLN A 236 -33.91 9.02 18.66
CA GLN A 236 -34.72 9.41 17.50
C GLN A 236 -34.17 8.82 16.19
N ILE A 237 -32.85 8.83 15.99
CA ILE A 237 -32.20 8.21 14.80
C ILE A 237 -32.48 6.71 14.75
N LEU A 238 -32.45 6.03 15.89
CA LEU A 238 -32.79 4.60 16.02
C LEU A 238 -34.27 4.32 15.71
N GLN A 239 -35.15 5.29 15.99
CA GLN A 239 -36.58 5.26 15.60
C GLN A 239 -36.83 5.63 14.14
N GLY A 240 -35.76 5.90 13.36
CA GLY A 240 -35.86 6.21 11.93
C GLY A 240 -35.85 7.70 11.60
N LEU A 241 -35.60 8.60 12.57
CA LEU A 241 -35.41 10.02 12.27
C LEU A 241 -34.27 10.20 11.28
N ARG A 242 -34.55 10.95 10.21
CA ARG A 242 -33.58 11.38 9.20
C ARG A 242 -33.77 12.87 8.95
N GLU A 243 -32.74 13.47 8.37
CA GLU A 243 -32.80 14.86 7.96
C GLU A 243 -33.82 15.08 6.85
N THR A 244 -34.43 16.26 6.85
CA THR A 244 -35.43 16.62 5.85
C THR A 244 -34.77 16.94 4.51
N PRO A 245 -35.33 16.48 3.37
CA PRO A 245 -34.82 16.88 2.06
C PRO A 245 -34.86 18.40 1.86
N ILE A 246 -33.77 18.95 1.35
CA ILE A 246 -33.64 20.40 1.15
C ILE A 246 -34.38 20.80 -0.13
N PRO A 247 -35.27 21.81 -0.09
CA PRO A 247 -35.91 22.34 -1.29
C PRO A 247 -34.89 22.72 -2.38
N ASN A 248 -35.25 22.52 -3.65
CA ASN A 248 -34.38 22.77 -4.81
C ASN A 248 -33.14 21.86 -4.92
N THR A 249 -33.11 20.76 -4.17
CA THR A 249 -32.15 19.67 -4.41
C THR A 249 -32.55 18.86 -5.65
N PRO A 250 -31.64 18.60 -6.60
CA PRO A 250 -31.88 17.72 -7.73
C PRO A 250 -32.37 16.35 -7.28
N LYS A 251 -33.50 15.90 -7.82
CA LYS A 251 -34.22 14.72 -7.33
C LYS A 251 -33.39 13.43 -7.35
N ASP A 252 -32.53 13.27 -8.36
CA ASP A 252 -31.62 12.12 -8.44
C ASP A 252 -30.58 12.13 -7.31
N TYR A 253 -30.11 13.31 -6.89
CA TYR A 253 -29.15 13.49 -5.79
C TYR A 253 -29.83 13.31 -4.42
N GLU A 254 -31.05 13.85 -4.26
CA GLU A 254 -31.89 13.60 -3.09
C GLU A 254 -32.10 12.10 -2.90
N LYS A 255 -32.56 11.41 -3.95
CA LYS A 255 -32.75 9.96 -3.94
C LYS A 255 -31.46 9.23 -3.56
N LEU A 256 -30.31 9.66 -4.10
CA LEU A 256 -29.02 9.06 -3.81
C LEU A 256 -28.66 9.08 -2.33
N TYR A 257 -28.66 10.26 -1.69
CA TYR A 257 -28.31 10.30 -0.27
C TYR A 257 -29.36 9.60 0.60
N THR A 258 -30.64 9.61 0.18
CA THR A 258 -31.68 8.88 0.93
C THR A 258 -31.56 7.37 0.84
N ASP A 259 -31.08 6.84 -0.29
CA ASP A 259 -30.78 5.41 -0.42
C ASP A 259 -29.55 5.03 0.43
N CYS A 260 -28.56 5.92 0.55
CA CYS A 260 -27.35 5.68 1.34
C CYS A 260 -27.62 5.52 2.84
N TRP A 261 -28.60 6.22 3.42
CA TRP A 261 -28.87 6.20 4.86
C TRP A 261 -30.08 5.35 5.28
N LYS A 262 -30.51 4.42 4.42
CA LYS A 262 -31.60 3.47 4.73
C LYS A 262 -31.28 2.67 6.00
N PRO A 263 -32.30 2.29 6.80
CA PRO A 263 -32.09 1.57 8.06
C PRO A 263 -31.30 0.28 7.84
N GLU A 264 -31.70 -0.50 6.85
CA GLU A 264 -31.11 -1.79 6.54
C GLU A 264 -29.86 -1.65 5.66
N SER A 265 -28.75 -2.26 6.10
CA SER A 265 -27.45 -2.16 5.42
C SER A 265 -27.44 -2.80 4.03
N TYR A 266 -28.28 -3.82 3.79
CA TYR A 266 -28.39 -4.48 2.49
C TYR A 266 -29.16 -3.65 1.46
N ASP A 267 -30.05 -2.75 1.91
CA ASP A 267 -30.82 -1.86 1.02
C ASP A 267 -30.02 -0.64 0.55
N ARG A 268 -28.86 -0.40 1.17
CA ARG A 268 -27.96 0.70 0.80
C ARG A 268 -27.19 0.33 -0.46
N PRO A 269 -26.91 1.28 -1.37
CA PRO A 269 -26.04 1.05 -2.54
C PRO A 269 -24.61 0.65 -2.12
N THR A 270 -23.83 0.07 -3.02
CA THR A 270 -22.36 -0.01 -2.82
C THR A 270 -21.74 1.36 -3.07
N ILE A 271 -20.50 1.56 -2.63
CA ILE A 271 -19.80 2.82 -2.93
C ILE A 271 -19.60 3.01 -4.44
N HIS A 272 -19.37 1.92 -5.19
CA HIS A 272 -19.27 1.95 -6.65
C HIS A 272 -20.58 2.39 -7.30
N ASP A 273 -21.74 1.94 -6.78
CA ASP A 273 -23.05 2.42 -7.24
C ASP A 273 -23.24 3.91 -6.96
N VAL A 274 -22.77 4.40 -5.80
CA VAL A 274 -22.82 5.83 -5.45
C VAL A 274 -22.00 6.66 -6.44
N VAL A 275 -20.77 6.22 -6.77
CA VAL A 275 -19.91 6.87 -7.78
C VAL A 275 -20.61 6.89 -9.13
N ALA A 276 -21.08 5.75 -9.63
CA ALA A 276 -21.75 5.65 -10.93
C ALA A 276 -23.01 6.53 -11.02
N ARG A 277 -23.80 6.61 -9.93
CA ARG A 277 -24.98 7.48 -9.87
C ARG A 277 -24.59 8.97 -9.88
N LEU A 278 -23.53 9.37 -9.18
CA LEU A 278 -23.02 10.74 -9.23
C LEU A 278 -22.52 11.11 -10.62
N GLU A 279 -21.77 10.22 -11.28
CA GLU A 279 -21.34 10.40 -12.67
C GLU A 279 -22.53 10.56 -13.62
N ALA A 280 -23.58 9.75 -13.45
CA ALA A 280 -24.80 9.86 -14.24
C ALA A 280 -25.51 11.21 -14.02
N ILE A 281 -25.59 11.70 -12.78
CA ILE A 281 -26.17 13.01 -12.47
C ILE A 281 -25.35 14.13 -13.13
N ILE A 282 -24.03 14.09 -13.00
CA ILE A 282 -23.11 15.08 -13.60
C ILE A 282 -23.24 15.05 -15.13
N SER A 283 -23.32 13.87 -15.73
CA SER A 283 -23.49 13.67 -17.18
C SER A 283 -24.82 14.23 -17.70
N LYS A 284 -25.92 14.03 -16.97
CA LYS A 284 -27.22 14.64 -17.33
C LYS A 284 -27.13 16.16 -17.32
N ILE A 285 -26.56 16.74 -16.26
CA ILE A 285 -26.52 18.19 -16.08
C ILE A 285 -25.60 18.87 -17.10
N THR A 286 -24.49 18.22 -17.46
CA THR A 286 -23.58 18.71 -18.50
C THR A 286 -24.17 18.62 -19.92
N LYS A 287 -25.17 17.76 -20.17
CA LYS A 287 -25.91 17.68 -21.46
C LYS A 287 -26.97 18.76 -21.65
N TYR A 288 -27.56 19.30 -20.58
CA TYR A 288 -28.67 20.27 -20.65
C TYR A 288 -28.23 21.73 -20.42
N TRP A 289 -26.92 22.01 -20.29
CA TRP A 289 -26.39 23.36 -20.11
C TRP A 289 -25.76 23.88 -21.40
N THR A 290 -26.55 24.60 -22.20
CA THR A 290 -26.04 25.60 -23.16
C THR A 290 -26.20 26.99 -22.53
N PRO A 291 -25.13 27.77 -22.29
CA PRO A 291 -25.30 29.13 -21.80
C PRO A 291 -25.84 30.06 -22.91
N PRO A 292 -26.60 31.12 -22.58
CA PRO A 292 -27.08 32.09 -23.56
C PRO A 292 -25.92 32.89 -24.15
N ILE A 293 -25.89 33.00 -25.48
CA ILE A 293 -25.01 33.90 -26.21
C ILE A 293 -25.52 35.33 -25.97
N ASN A 294 -24.73 36.15 -25.29
CA ASN A 294 -24.95 37.60 -25.27
C ASN A 294 -23.79 38.29 -25.99
N ASN A 295 -24.10 38.81 -27.18
CA ASN A 295 -23.23 39.65 -27.98
C ASN A 295 -23.14 41.04 -27.35
N SER A 296 -21.97 41.41 -26.87
CA SER A 296 -21.54 42.81 -26.85
C SER A 296 -20.02 42.88 -26.84
N SER A 297 -19.48 43.25 -27.99
CA SER A 297 -18.07 43.55 -28.24
C SER A 297 -17.68 44.87 -27.58
N HIS A 298 -16.67 44.84 -26.69
CA HIS A 298 -15.59 45.84 -26.71
C HIS A 298 -14.31 45.29 -26.08
N SER A 299 -13.21 45.64 -26.74
CA SER A 299 -11.89 45.04 -26.66
C SER A 299 -11.01 45.61 -25.54
N SER A 300 -10.40 44.72 -24.76
CA SER A 300 -9.07 44.92 -24.18
C SER A 300 -8.31 43.60 -24.16
N ARG A 301 -7.12 43.59 -24.78
CA ARG A 301 -6.24 42.43 -24.99
C ARG A 301 -5.86 41.70 -23.69
N ASN A 302 -6.25 40.43 -23.59
CA ASN A 302 -5.42 39.30 -23.13
C ASN A 302 -6.14 37.98 -23.51
N HIS A 303 -5.39 37.04 -24.08
CA HIS A 303 -5.87 35.95 -24.94
C HIS A 303 -6.98 35.05 -24.35
N PRO A 304 -8.03 34.72 -25.14
CA PRO A 304 -9.12 33.85 -24.70
C PRO A 304 -8.74 32.37 -24.77
N SER A 305 -9.32 31.58 -23.87
CA SER A 305 -9.36 30.12 -23.97
C SER A 305 -10.06 29.71 -25.27
N LEU A 306 -9.43 28.87 -26.08
CA LEU A 306 -10.00 28.38 -27.34
C LEU A 306 -10.50 26.95 -27.13
N SER A 307 -11.79 26.71 -27.36
CA SER A 307 -12.39 25.38 -27.31
C SER A 307 -13.21 25.12 -28.58
N SER A 308 -12.96 24.00 -29.26
CA SER A 308 -13.79 23.55 -30.39
C SER A 308 -14.26 22.12 -30.18
N HIS A 309 -15.46 21.86 -30.71
CA HIS A 309 -16.00 20.52 -30.91
C HIS A 309 -16.15 20.35 -32.41
N SER A 310 -15.33 19.48 -33.01
CA SER A 310 -15.44 19.05 -34.41
C SER A 310 -14.99 20.06 -35.48
N ASN A 311 -13.71 20.43 -35.45
CA ASN A 311 -13.00 21.10 -36.53
C ASN A 311 -12.12 20.12 -37.34
N PRO A 312 -12.08 20.21 -38.69
CA PRO A 312 -11.14 19.42 -39.51
C PRO A 312 -9.68 19.75 -39.20
N SER A 313 -9.41 21.00 -38.83
CA SER A 313 -8.08 21.45 -38.42
C SER A 313 -8.16 22.64 -37.48
N LEU A 314 -7.69 22.48 -36.25
CA LEU A 314 -7.57 23.55 -35.26
C LEU A 314 -6.10 23.91 -35.07
N SER A 315 -5.76 25.20 -35.18
CA SER A 315 -4.42 25.69 -34.90
C SER A 315 -4.46 26.87 -33.94
N SER A 316 -3.58 26.89 -32.93
CA SER A 316 -3.49 28.01 -31.98
C SER A 316 -2.05 28.39 -31.65
N ARG A 317 -1.87 29.64 -31.22
CA ARG A 317 -0.59 30.18 -30.76
C ARG A 317 -0.80 31.13 -29.58
N ASN A 318 0.07 31.06 -28.58
CA ASN A 318 0.13 31.97 -27.43
C ASN A 318 -1.18 32.06 -26.62
N ASN A 319 -1.85 30.93 -26.40
CA ASN A 319 -3.09 30.85 -25.63
C ASN A 319 -2.84 30.39 -24.19
N SER A 320 -3.64 30.91 -23.26
CA SER A 320 -3.65 30.45 -21.87
C SER A 320 -4.12 29.00 -21.75
N SER A 321 -5.19 28.65 -22.47
CA SER A 321 -5.68 27.27 -22.57
C SER A 321 -6.25 26.96 -23.95
N LEU A 322 -5.99 25.74 -24.42
CA LEU A 322 -6.56 25.16 -25.63
C LEU A 322 -7.15 23.79 -25.31
N SER A 323 -8.38 23.56 -25.75
CA SER A 323 -9.02 22.25 -25.66
C SER A 323 -9.67 21.84 -26.97
N SER A 324 -9.34 20.66 -27.48
CA SER A 324 -9.99 20.03 -28.64
C SER A 324 -10.72 18.75 -28.23
N ARG A 325 -11.82 18.48 -28.95
CA ARG A 325 -12.58 17.24 -28.84
C ARG A 325 -13.11 16.79 -30.19
N ASN A 326 -12.73 15.58 -30.60
CA ASN A 326 -13.16 14.94 -31.84
C ASN A 326 -12.74 15.75 -33.09
N ASP A 327 -11.53 16.29 -33.10
CA ASP A 327 -10.97 17.05 -34.20
C ASP A 327 -10.04 16.17 -35.06
N SER A 328 -10.01 16.40 -36.37
CA SER A 328 -9.13 15.59 -37.25
C SER A 328 -7.65 15.98 -37.09
N SER A 329 -7.38 17.26 -36.82
CA SER A 329 -6.03 17.72 -36.52
C SER A 329 -6.01 18.90 -35.56
N LEU A 330 -5.08 18.87 -34.59
CA LEU A 330 -4.83 19.94 -33.65
C LEU A 330 -3.35 20.34 -33.68
N SER A 331 -3.08 21.64 -33.79
CA SER A 331 -1.73 22.20 -33.62
C SER A 331 -1.73 23.34 -32.60
N SER A 332 -0.77 23.33 -31.66
CA SER A 332 -0.54 24.40 -30.70
C SER A 332 0.91 24.88 -30.71
N ARG A 333 1.12 26.15 -30.31
CA ARG A 333 2.45 26.68 -29.99
C ARG A 333 2.39 27.66 -28.82
N ASN A 334 3.32 27.53 -27.89
CA ASN A 334 3.52 28.46 -26.76
C ASN A 334 2.26 28.64 -25.89
N ASN A 335 1.53 27.56 -25.63
CA ASN A 335 0.33 27.59 -24.81
C ASN A 335 0.65 27.17 -23.36
N SER A 336 -0.01 27.78 -22.37
CA SER A 336 0.18 27.39 -20.97
C SER A 336 -0.47 26.04 -20.66
N SER A 337 -1.58 25.71 -21.33
CA SER A 337 -2.26 24.43 -21.18
C SER A 337 -2.90 23.96 -22.48
N LEU A 338 -2.63 22.72 -22.85
CA LEU A 338 -3.23 22.04 -24.00
C LEU A 338 -3.91 20.75 -23.54
N SER A 339 -5.17 20.56 -23.94
CA SER A 339 -5.91 19.33 -23.74
C SER A 339 -6.52 18.84 -25.05
N SER A 340 -6.39 17.55 -25.33
CA SER A 340 -6.89 16.95 -26.59
C SER A 340 -7.57 15.62 -26.30
N CYS A 341 -8.75 15.39 -26.89
CA CYS A 341 -9.55 14.20 -26.65
C CYS A 341 -10.11 13.64 -27.97
N ASN A 342 -9.87 12.36 -28.26
CA ASN A 342 -10.40 11.69 -29.44
C ASN A 342 -10.00 12.36 -30.77
N ASP A 343 -8.82 12.97 -30.84
CA ASP A 343 -8.35 13.65 -32.04
C ASP A 343 -7.52 12.70 -32.91
N SER A 344 -7.66 12.80 -34.23
CA SER A 344 -6.88 11.93 -35.14
C SER A 344 -5.39 12.31 -35.13
N SER A 345 -5.08 13.60 -34.98
CA SER A 345 -3.70 14.07 -34.87
C SER A 345 -3.55 15.29 -33.95
N LEU A 346 -2.47 15.30 -33.17
CA LEU A 346 -2.10 16.37 -32.27
C LEU A 346 -0.63 16.75 -32.45
N SER A 347 -0.34 18.04 -32.60
CA SER A 347 1.03 18.57 -32.58
C SER A 347 1.16 19.76 -31.63
N SER A 348 1.99 19.64 -30.61
CA SER A 348 2.31 20.71 -29.66
C SER A 348 3.76 21.16 -29.77
N ARG A 349 4.02 22.44 -29.49
CA ARG A 349 5.37 22.99 -29.38
C ARG A 349 5.47 24.05 -28.30
N ASN A 350 6.47 23.93 -27.42
CA ASN A 350 6.74 24.88 -26.34
C ASN A 350 5.54 25.10 -25.40
N ASP A 351 4.70 24.08 -25.21
CA ASP A 351 3.56 24.17 -24.31
C ASP A 351 3.99 23.81 -22.88
N SER A 352 3.49 24.55 -21.89
CA SER A 352 3.84 24.28 -20.48
C SER A 352 3.20 23.00 -19.97
N SER A 353 2.04 22.62 -20.52
CA SER A 353 1.37 21.37 -20.18
C SER A 353 0.53 20.84 -21.34
N LEU A 354 0.68 19.54 -21.61
CA LEU A 354 -0.11 18.80 -22.59
C LEU A 354 -0.77 17.59 -21.92
N SER A 355 -2.10 17.52 -21.97
CA SER A 355 -2.88 16.34 -21.62
C SER A 355 -3.60 15.78 -22.85
N SER A 356 -3.38 14.50 -23.15
CA SER A 356 -3.95 13.85 -24.33
C SER A 356 -4.61 12.53 -23.98
N ARG A 357 -5.80 12.29 -24.55
CA ARG A 357 -6.55 11.05 -24.34
C ARG A 357 -7.23 10.56 -25.61
N ASN A 358 -7.07 9.27 -25.89
CA ASN A 358 -7.73 8.59 -27.02
C ASN A 358 -7.41 9.16 -28.41
N ASN A 359 -6.23 9.74 -28.60
CA ASN A 359 -5.81 10.27 -29.90
C ASN A 359 -5.09 9.21 -30.74
N SER A 360 -5.24 9.27 -32.07
CA SER A 360 -4.53 8.35 -32.95
C SER A 360 -3.04 8.69 -33.07
N SER A 361 -2.68 9.98 -33.09
CA SER A 361 -1.28 10.41 -33.17
C SER A 361 -0.99 11.69 -32.39
N ILE A 362 0.18 11.75 -31.76
CA ILE A 362 0.65 12.88 -30.95
C ILE A 362 2.10 13.19 -31.29
N SER A 363 2.42 14.45 -31.54
CA SER A 363 3.79 14.96 -31.65
C SER A 363 4.00 16.16 -30.73
N SER A 364 4.76 15.99 -29.66
CA SER A 364 5.17 17.08 -28.76
C SER A 364 6.63 17.48 -29.00
N ARG A 365 6.93 18.77 -28.83
CA ARG A 365 8.30 19.29 -28.92
C ARG A 365 8.55 20.43 -27.93
N ASN A 366 9.59 20.30 -27.12
CA ASN A 366 9.99 21.29 -26.12
C ASN A 366 8.87 21.60 -25.10
N ASP A 367 8.00 20.64 -24.83
CA ASP A 367 6.93 20.83 -23.86
C ASP A 367 7.46 20.57 -22.44
N SER A 368 6.99 21.35 -21.46
CA SER A 368 7.44 21.14 -20.07
C SER A 368 6.83 19.87 -19.46
N SER A 369 5.63 19.47 -19.92
CA SER A 369 5.00 18.23 -19.48
C SER A 369 4.02 17.67 -20.50
N LEU A 370 4.12 16.36 -20.77
CA LEU A 370 3.18 15.59 -21.57
C LEU A 370 2.60 14.44 -20.74
N SER A 371 1.29 14.47 -20.49
CA SER A 371 0.51 13.36 -19.94
C SER A 371 -0.36 12.74 -21.02
N SER A 372 -0.16 11.46 -21.32
CA SER A 372 -0.81 10.77 -22.43
C SER A 372 -1.47 9.47 -21.97
N ARG A 373 -2.72 9.24 -22.39
CA ARG A 373 -3.49 8.03 -22.06
C ARG A 373 -4.25 7.48 -23.27
N ASN A 374 -4.20 6.17 -23.48
CA ASN A 374 -5.01 5.46 -24.48
C ASN A 374 -4.79 5.96 -25.93
N ASN A 375 -3.58 6.40 -26.28
CA ASN A 375 -3.26 6.90 -27.61
C ASN A 375 -2.58 5.83 -28.47
N SER A 376 -2.80 5.85 -29.79
CA SER A 376 -2.19 4.85 -30.69
C SER A 376 -0.71 5.14 -30.93
N SER A 377 -0.32 6.41 -31.10
CA SER A 377 1.09 6.79 -31.31
C SER A 377 1.47 8.11 -30.67
N ILE A 378 2.66 8.16 -30.06
CA ILE A 378 3.24 9.34 -29.40
C ILE A 378 4.67 9.53 -29.90
N SER A 379 5.01 10.76 -30.30
CA SER A 379 6.38 11.19 -30.55
C SER A 379 6.69 12.45 -29.73
N SER A 380 7.53 12.33 -28.71
CA SER A 380 8.04 13.46 -27.92
C SER A 380 9.47 13.80 -28.30
N ARG A 381 9.82 15.10 -28.23
CA ARG A 381 11.19 15.57 -28.46
C ARG A 381 11.54 16.75 -27.57
N ASN A 382 12.64 16.64 -26.82
CA ASN A 382 13.13 17.67 -25.91
C ASN A 382 12.10 18.07 -24.84
N ASP A 383 11.21 17.17 -24.45
CA ASP A 383 10.22 17.45 -23.42
C ASP A 383 10.85 17.25 -22.03
N SER A 384 10.50 18.10 -21.06
CA SER A 384 11.05 17.95 -19.70
C SER A 384 10.46 16.73 -18.98
N SER A 385 9.22 16.34 -19.32
CA SER A 385 8.60 15.14 -18.76
C SER A 385 7.52 14.54 -19.68
N LEU A 386 7.59 13.22 -19.86
CA LEU A 386 6.57 12.42 -20.53
C LEU A 386 6.04 11.34 -19.58
N SER A 387 4.75 11.41 -19.24
CA SER A 387 4.02 10.37 -18.51
C SER A 387 2.99 9.71 -19.42
N SER A 388 3.17 8.42 -19.69
CA SER A 388 2.40 7.68 -20.69
C SER A 388 1.76 6.42 -20.09
N ARG A 389 0.46 6.21 -20.39
CA ARG A 389 -0.28 5.01 -19.96
C ARG A 389 -1.17 4.43 -21.05
N ASN A 390 -1.18 3.11 -21.19
CA ASN A 390 -2.08 2.37 -22.09
C ASN A 390 -1.99 2.80 -23.57
N ASN A 391 -0.81 3.14 -24.06
CA ASN A 391 -0.58 3.57 -25.43
C ASN A 391 -0.02 2.43 -26.29
N SER A 392 -0.32 2.41 -27.59
CA SER A 392 0.20 1.35 -28.48
C SER A 392 1.67 1.59 -28.83
N SER A 393 2.08 2.83 -29.10
CA SER A 393 3.47 3.17 -29.44
C SER A 393 3.94 4.52 -28.90
N ILE A 394 5.17 4.57 -28.41
CA ILE A 394 5.84 5.77 -27.88
C ILE A 394 7.23 5.88 -28.49
N SER A 395 7.58 7.07 -28.98
CA SER A 395 8.94 7.45 -29.37
C SER A 395 9.35 8.74 -28.68
N SER A 396 10.25 8.67 -27.71
CA SER A 396 10.85 9.83 -27.04
C SER A 396 12.25 10.11 -27.56
N ARG A 397 12.63 11.39 -27.62
CA ARG A 397 13.99 11.80 -27.99
C ARG A 397 14.44 13.03 -27.21
N ASN A 398 15.58 12.94 -26.54
CA ASN A 398 16.17 14.02 -25.73
C ASN A 398 15.24 14.50 -24.61
N ASP A 399 14.36 13.66 -24.10
CA ASP A 399 13.46 14.03 -23.01
C ASP A 399 14.18 13.91 -21.66
N SER A 400 13.93 14.83 -20.73
CA SER A 400 14.57 14.74 -19.40
C SER A 400 14.03 13.56 -18.57
N SER A 401 12.76 13.18 -18.80
CA SER A 401 12.16 12.03 -18.14
C SER A 401 11.02 11.39 -18.93
N LEU A 402 11.06 10.06 -19.04
CA LEU A 402 9.98 9.23 -19.58
C LEU A 402 9.50 8.23 -18.52
N SER A 403 8.25 8.35 -18.10
CA SER A 403 7.54 7.36 -17.27
C SER A 403 6.47 6.68 -18.12
N SER A 404 6.54 5.35 -18.21
CA SER A 404 5.69 4.55 -19.11
C SER A 404 5.07 3.35 -18.40
N ARG A 405 3.77 3.13 -18.59
CA ARG A 405 3.04 2.00 -17.99
C ARG A 405 2.01 1.39 -18.94
N ASN A 406 1.98 0.06 -19.03
CA ASN A 406 0.98 -0.69 -19.81
C ASN A 406 0.95 -0.32 -21.30
N ASN A 407 2.10 -0.05 -21.91
CA ASN A 407 2.21 0.30 -23.33
C ASN A 407 2.68 -0.89 -24.17
N SER A 408 2.25 -0.98 -25.43
CA SER A 408 2.67 -2.09 -26.31
C SER A 408 4.12 -1.92 -26.80
N SER A 409 4.54 -0.70 -27.15
CA SER A 409 5.90 -0.42 -27.62
C SER A 409 6.44 0.93 -27.18
N ILE A 410 7.72 0.98 -26.80
CA ILE A 410 8.44 2.18 -26.38
C ILE A 410 9.79 2.22 -27.08
N SER A 411 10.13 3.38 -27.66
CA SER A 411 11.46 3.71 -28.16
C SER A 411 11.94 5.02 -27.53
N SER A 412 12.96 4.98 -26.70
CA SER A 412 13.61 6.16 -26.14
C SER A 412 14.98 6.38 -26.77
N ARG A 413 15.39 7.65 -26.88
CA ARG A 413 16.69 7.99 -27.44
C ARG A 413 17.26 9.28 -26.86
N ASN A 414 18.43 9.20 -26.23
CA ASN A 414 19.10 10.31 -25.55
C ASN A 414 18.28 10.90 -24.39
N ASP A 415 17.42 10.11 -23.75
CA ASP A 415 16.63 10.59 -22.62
C ASP A 415 17.46 10.52 -21.32
N SER A 416 17.30 11.51 -20.44
CA SER A 416 18.05 11.48 -19.16
C SER A 416 17.55 10.38 -18.22
N SER A 417 16.27 10.00 -18.33
CA SER A 417 15.70 8.90 -17.55
C SER A 417 14.51 8.23 -18.22
N LEU A 418 14.49 6.89 -18.24
CA LEU A 418 13.37 6.05 -18.65
C LEU A 418 12.95 5.12 -17.51
N SER A 419 11.72 5.28 -17.02
CA SER A 419 11.05 4.34 -16.11
C SER A 419 9.90 3.63 -16.83
N SER A 420 9.95 2.29 -16.86
CA SER A 420 9.02 1.48 -17.65
C SER A 420 8.45 0.31 -16.83
N ARG A 421 7.12 0.11 -16.91
CA ARG A 421 6.44 -0.97 -16.20
C ARG A 421 5.32 -1.61 -17.01
N ASN A 422 5.26 -2.94 -17.02
CA ASN A 422 4.18 -3.71 -17.67
C ASN A 422 4.02 -3.42 -19.17
N ASN A 423 5.12 -3.22 -19.90
CA ASN A 423 5.10 -2.94 -21.34
C ASN A 423 5.47 -4.19 -22.15
N SER A 424 4.94 -4.33 -23.36
CA SER A 424 5.27 -5.49 -24.21
C SER A 424 6.67 -5.38 -24.82
N SER A 425 7.08 -4.19 -25.26
CA SER A 425 8.42 -3.97 -25.84
C SER A 425 9.01 -2.60 -25.51
N ILE A 426 10.31 -2.58 -25.24
CA ILE A 426 11.08 -1.36 -24.94
C ILE A 426 12.39 -1.40 -25.72
N SER A 427 12.72 -0.30 -26.39
CA SER A 427 14.03 -0.03 -27.00
C SER A 427 14.58 1.30 -26.50
N SER A 428 15.65 1.29 -25.72
CA SER A 428 16.37 2.49 -25.28
C SER A 428 17.69 2.64 -26.02
N ARG A 429 18.10 3.89 -26.25
CA ARG A 429 19.36 4.21 -26.94
C ARG A 429 19.99 5.50 -26.41
N ASN A 430 21.21 5.42 -25.88
CA ASN A 430 21.94 6.57 -25.33
C ASN A 430 21.23 7.23 -24.13
N ASP A 431 20.44 6.49 -23.37
CA ASP A 431 19.74 7.05 -22.21
C ASP A 431 20.67 7.03 -20.97
N SER A 432 20.62 8.08 -20.14
CA SER A 432 21.49 8.15 -18.95
C SER A 432 21.07 7.17 -17.86
N SER A 433 19.77 6.86 -17.76
CA SER A 433 19.25 5.89 -16.81
C SER A 433 17.99 5.18 -17.31
N LEU A 434 17.96 3.86 -17.15
CA LEU A 434 16.86 2.98 -17.54
C LEU A 434 16.43 2.09 -16.37
N SER A 435 15.18 2.22 -15.93
CA SER A 435 14.54 1.31 -14.98
C SER A 435 13.38 0.60 -15.66
N SER A 436 13.42 -0.73 -15.68
CA SER A 436 12.40 -1.56 -16.32
C SER A 436 11.89 -2.65 -15.40
N ARG A 437 10.56 -2.85 -15.37
CA ARG A 437 9.91 -3.88 -14.55
C ARG A 437 8.74 -4.56 -15.24
N ASN A 438 8.69 -5.89 -15.18
CA ASN A 438 7.58 -6.71 -15.67
C ASN A 438 7.27 -6.50 -17.17
N ASN A 439 8.30 -6.39 -18.02
CA ASN A 439 8.12 -6.18 -19.46
C ASN A 439 8.36 -7.47 -20.24
N SER A 440 7.67 -7.69 -21.36
CA SER A 440 7.91 -8.89 -22.18
C SER A 440 9.27 -8.84 -22.88
N SER A 441 9.70 -7.66 -23.34
CA SER A 441 11.02 -7.46 -23.95
C SER A 441 11.62 -6.10 -23.62
N LEU A 442 12.95 -6.10 -23.38
CA LEU A 442 13.77 -4.90 -23.22
C LEU A 442 15.00 -5.01 -24.11
N SER A 443 15.26 -3.98 -24.93
CA SER A 443 16.51 -3.77 -25.65
C SER A 443 17.12 -2.43 -25.26
N SER A 444 18.36 -2.41 -24.82
CA SER A 444 19.14 -1.20 -24.53
C SER A 444 20.38 -1.12 -25.43
N ARG A 445 20.83 0.11 -25.70
CA ARG A 445 22.08 0.34 -26.44
C ARG A 445 22.74 1.67 -26.07
N ASN A 446 23.99 1.62 -25.63
CA ASN A 446 24.79 2.77 -25.20
C ASN A 446 24.19 3.55 -24.01
N ASP A 447 23.42 2.90 -23.14
CA ASP A 447 22.83 3.51 -21.96
C ASP A 447 23.84 3.51 -20.79
N SER A 448 23.85 4.57 -19.98
CA SER A 448 24.84 4.68 -18.88
C SER A 448 24.50 3.77 -17.69
N SER A 449 23.21 3.56 -17.41
CA SER A 449 22.78 2.71 -16.30
C SER A 449 21.45 2.02 -16.54
N ILE A 450 21.41 0.70 -16.33
CA ILE A 450 20.20 -0.11 -16.54
C ILE A 450 19.89 -0.93 -15.29
N SER A 451 18.67 -0.83 -14.80
CA SER A 451 18.10 -1.71 -13.79
C SER A 451 16.86 -2.40 -14.36
N SER A 452 16.95 -3.70 -14.59
CA SER A 452 15.85 -4.52 -15.12
C SER A 452 15.39 -5.58 -14.12
N ARG A 453 14.07 -5.77 -14.02
CA ARG A 453 13.46 -6.76 -13.14
C ARG A 453 12.27 -7.47 -13.76
N ASN A 454 12.21 -8.79 -13.66
CA ASN A 454 11.05 -9.59 -14.07
C ASN A 454 10.67 -9.40 -15.56
N ASN A 455 11.65 -9.24 -16.44
CA ASN A 455 11.40 -9.16 -17.88
C ASN A 455 11.51 -10.54 -18.53
N SER A 456 10.65 -10.88 -19.50
CA SER A 456 10.78 -12.17 -20.20
C SER A 456 12.05 -12.22 -21.07
N SER A 457 12.43 -11.09 -21.66
CA SER A 457 13.69 -10.97 -22.42
C SER A 457 14.37 -9.63 -22.21
N LEU A 458 15.69 -9.66 -22.16
CA LEU A 458 16.55 -8.50 -22.04
C LEU A 458 17.74 -8.61 -23.00
N SER A 459 17.97 -7.60 -23.83
CA SER A 459 19.16 -7.44 -24.64
C SER A 459 19.84 -6.10 -24.36
N SER A 460 21.06 -6.11 -23.83
CA SER A 460 21.90 -4.92 -23.64
C SER A 460 23.09 -4.90 -24.58
N ARG A 461 23.54 -3.70 -24.98
CA ARG A 461 24.67 -3.53 -25.90
C ARG A 461 25.43 -2.22 -25.63
N ASN A 462 26.71 -2.31 -25.32
CA ASN A 462 27.59 -1.16 -25.08
C ASN A 462 27.14 -0.29 -23.89
N ASP A 463 26.49 -0.89 -22.89
CA ASP A 463 25.94 -0.15 -21.76
C ASP A 463 26.99 -0.05 -20.63
N SER A 464 27.10 1.10 -19.95
CA SER A 464 28.17 1.28 -18.94
C SER A 464 27.91 0.47 -17.67
N SER A 465 26.65 0.25 -17.31
CA SER A 465 26.27 -0.61 -16.19
C SER A 465 24.91 -1.28 -16.39
N LEU A 466 24.88 -2.59 -16.19
CA LEU A 466 23.67 -3.41 -16.27
C LEU A 466 23.44 -4.17 -14.96
N SER A 467 22.31 -3.92 -14.30
CA SER A 467 21.78 -4.73 -13.21
C SER A 467 20.49 -5.42 -13.64
N SER A 468 20.51 -6.75 -13.73
CA SER A 468 19.37 -7.57 -14.13
C SER A 468 18.95 -8.53 -13.03
N ARG A 469 17.63 -8.67 -12.80
CA ARG A 469 17.08 -9.62 -11.82
C ARG A 469 15.84 -10.33 -12.34
N ASN A 470 15.75 -11.63 -12.14
CA ASN A 470 14.56 -12.44 -12.43
C ASN A 470 14.09 -12.35 -13.89
N ASN A 471 15.00 -12.20 -14.85
CA ASN A 471 14.63 -12.17 -16.27
C ASN A 471 14.69 -13.59 -16.87
N SER A 472 13.72 -13.98 -17.71
CA SER A 472 13.75 -15.32 -18.30
C SER A 472 14.92 -15.50 -19.29
N SER A 473 15.30 -14.43 -19.98
CA SER A 473 16.49 -14.40 -20.83
C SER A 473 17.22 -13.05 -20.74
N LEU A 474 18.55 -13.12 -20.70
CA LEU A 474 19.46 -11.98 -20.75
C LEU A 474 20.51 -12.21 -21.85
N SER A 475 20.66 -11.25 -22.75
CA SER A 475 21.79 -11.14 -23.66
C SER A 475 22.49 -9.80 -23.46
N SER A 476 23.76 -9.81 -23.07
CA SER A 476 24.59 -8.61 -22.97
C SER A 476 25.74 -8.65 -23.96
N ARG A 477 26.16 -7.49 -24.47
CA ARG A 477 27.34 -7.38 -25.34
C ARG A 477 28.08 -6.07 -25.10
N ASN A 478 29.38 -6.14 -24.84
CA ASN A 478 30.28 -5.00 -24.65
C ASN A 478 29.86 -4.07 -23.50
N ASP A 479 29.21 -4.59 -22.46
CA ASP A 479 28.82 -3.79 -21.31
C ASP A 479 30.00 -3.64 -20.33
N SER A 480 30.25 -2.44 -19.79
CA SER A 480 31.41 -2.22 -18.89
C SER A 480 31.25 -2.93 -17.54
N SER A 481 30.01 -3.08 -17.07
CA SER A 481 29.71 -3.86 -15.87
C SER A 481 28.36 -4.56 -15.96
N LEU A 482 28.35 -5.86 -15.66
CA LEU A 482 27.15 -6.69 -15.63
C LEU A 482 26.96 -7.36 -14.26
N SER A 483 25.86 -7.03 -13.59
CA SER A 483 25.34 -7.72 -12.42
C SER A 483 24.03 -8.45 -12.79
N SER A 484 24.02 -9.77 -12.70
CA SER A 484 22.87 -10.61 -13.03
C SER A 484 22.49 -11.54 -11.88
N LEU A 485 21.19 -11.60 -11.56
CA LEU A 485 20.64 -12.42 -10.47
C LEU A 485 19.38 -13.16 -10.92
N ASN A 486 19.30 -14.47 -10.70
CA ASN A 486 18.09 -15.26 -10.92
C ASN A 486 17.53 -15.20 -12.36
N ASN A 487 18.38 -15.06 -13.37
CA ASN A 487 17.96 -15.11 -14.77
C ASN A 487 18.00 -16.55 -15.29
N SER A 488 16.97 -17.00 -16.02
CA SER A 488 16.91 -18.39 -16.49
C SER A 488 17.96 -18.70 -17.57
N SER A 489 18.30 -17.72 -18.41
CA SER A 489 19.37 -17.85 -19.40
C SER A 489 20.18 -16.56 -19.54
N ILE A 490 21.50 -16.70 -19.66
CA ILE A 490 22.44 -15.58 -19.87
C ILE A 490 23.37 -15.88 -21.03
N SER A 491 23.41 -14.96 -22.00
CA SER A 491 24.44 -14.87 -23.04
C SER A 491 25.15 -13.53 -22.97
N SER A 492 26.33 -13.48 -22.36
CA SER A 492 27.17 -12.28 -22.29
C SER A 492 28.34 -12.37 -23.27
N ARG A 493 28.78 -11.26 -23.87
CA ARG A 493 29.96 -11.24 -24.75
C ARG A 493 30.74 -9.95 -24.59
N ASN A 494 32.05 -10.04 -24.38
CA ASN A 494 32.96 -8.89 -24.28
C ASN A 494 32.61 -7.88 -23.17
N ASP A 495 31.97 -8.32 -22.08
CA ASP A 495 31.66 -7.45 -20.95
C ASP A 495 32.90 -7.30 -20.04
N SER A 496 33.21 -6.09 -19.58
CA SER A 496 34.48 -5.84 -18.86
C SER A 496 34.49 -6.43 -17.44
N SER A 497 33.32 -6.50 -16.80
CA SER A 497 33.14 -7.16 -15.51
C SER A 497 31.81 -7.88 -15.43
N LEU A 498 31.84 -9.15 -15.03
CA LEU A 498 30.66 -9.99 -14.88
C LEU A 498 30.53 -10.50 -13.45
N SER A 499 29.42 -10.17 -12.79
CA SER A 499 28.95 -10.77 -11.56
C SER A 499 27.61 -11.45 -11.81
N SER A 500 27.56 -12.76 -11.68
CA SER A 500 26.38 -13.56 -11.98
C SER A 500 26.07 -14.53 -10.84
N ARG A 501 24.83 -14.55 -10.33
CA ARG A 501 24.39 -15.52 -9.30
C ARG A 501 23.05 -16.15 -9.65
N ASN A 502 22.91 -17.45 -9.38
CA ASN A 502 21.67 -18.22 -9.53
C ASN A 502 21.07 -18.20 -10.95
N ASN A 503 21.90 -18.34 -11.98
CA ASN A 503 21.43 -18.36 -13.36
C ASN A 503 21.49 -19.78 -13.93
N SER A 504 20.40 -20.25 -14.55
CA SER A 504 20.26 -21.67 -14.92
C SER A 504 21.12 -22.08 -16.13
N SER A 505 21.49 -21.13 -17.00
CA SER A 505 22.39 -21.37 -18.12
C SER A 505 23.23 -20.12 -18.39
N LEU A 506 24.54 -20.30 -18.62
CA LEU A 506 25.50 -19.20 -18.84
C LEU A 506 26.39 -19.50 -20.07
N SER A 507 26.39 -18.59 -21.04
CA SER A 507 27.33 -18.55 -22.16
C SER A 507 28.04 -17.19 -22.16
N SER A 508 29.37 -17.18 -21.95
CA SER A 508 30.12 -15.94 -21.70
C SER A 508 31.53 -15.90 -22.36
N PRO A 509 31.64 -15.84 -23.70
CA PRO A 509 32.94 -15.67 -24.36
C PRO A 509 33.53 -14.27 -24.15
N ASN A 510 34.84 -14.21 -23.90
CA ASN A 510 35.69 -13.00 -23.95
C ASN A 510 35.42 -11.89 -22.91
N ASN A 511 34.98 -12.23 -21.68
CA ASN A 511 34.81 -11.24 -20.60
C ASN A 511 36.09 -11.12 -19.75
N SER A 512 36.52 -9.89 -19.41
CA SER A 512 37.84 -9.64 -18.80
C SER A 512 37.95 -9.89 -17.29
N SER A 513 36.82 -9.95 -16.56
CA SER A 513 36.80 -10.34 -15.14
C SER A 513 35.50 -11.07 -14.81
N LEU A 514 35.61 -12.29 -14.25
CA LEU A 514 34.47 -13.18 -14.01
C LEU A 514 34.33 -13.52 -12.52
N SER A 515 33.19 -13.18 -11.93
CA SER A 515 32.77 -13.62 -10.59
C SER A 515 31.45 -14.40 -10.70
N SER A 516 31.56 -15.69 -11.07
CA SER A 516 30.43 -16.62 -11.20
C SER A 516 30.48 -17.68 -10.12
N ARG A 517 29.39 -17.88 -9.35
CA ARG A 517 29.20 -19.06 -8.50
C ARG A 517 28.25 -20.02 -9.21
N ASN A 518 28.82 -20.91 -10.02
CA ASN A 518 28.15 -22.11 -10.53
C ASN A 518 29.11 -23.26 -10.24
N ASP A 519 28.79 -24.17 -9.32
CA ASP A 519 29.56 -25.42 -9.21
C ASP A 519 28.64 -26.62 -8.95
N LEU A 520 28.65 -27.50 -9.95
CA LEU A 520 28.46 -28.93 -9.83
C LEU A 520 29.77 -29.55 -9.29
N SER A 521 29.62 -30.40 -8.28
CA SER A 521 30.51 -31.48 -7.83
C SER A 521 31.95 -31.21 -7.33
N GLN A 522 32.19 -31.83 -6.16
CA GLN A 522 33.44 -32.39 -5.58
C GLN A 522 34.42 -31.51 -4.77
N SER A 523 34.33 -31.76 -3.45
CA SER A 523 35.38 -31.85 -2.41
C SER A 523 36.37 -30.71 -2.19
N PHE A 524 36.28 -30.03 -1.03
CA PHE A 524 37.42 -29.68 -0.16
C PHE A 524 36.96 -29.35 1.27
N LYS A 525 37.65 -29.91 2.28
CA LYS A 525 37.65 -29.41 3.67
C LYS A 525 38.63 -28.24 3.75
N GLN A 526 38.18 -27.05 4.20
CA GLN A 526 38.82 -26.24 5.27
C GLN A 526 37.93 -25.03 5.68
N LYS A 527 37.56 -25.03 6.98
CA LYS A 527 36.89 -24.01 7.83
C LYS A 527 35.71 -23.23 7.22
N GLY A 528 34.52 -23.83 7.34
CA GLY A 528 33.33 -23.55 6.54
C GLY A 528 32.34 -22.52 7.08
N SER A 529 31.68 -21.85 6.12
CA SER A 529 30.31 -21.35 6.25
C SER A 529 29.43 -22.44 6.85
N LYS A 530 28.82 -22.20 8.01
CA LYS A 530 27.75 -23.07 8.53
C LYS A 530 26.70 -23.26 7.43
N SER A 531 26.42 -24.50 7.09
CA SER A 531 25.40 -24.87 6.11
C SER A 531 24.02 -24.45 6.62
N LYS A 532 23.02 -24.33 5.74
CA LYS A 532 21.63 -24.09 6.16
C LYS A 532 21.14 -25.16 7.13
N LYS A 533 21.64 -26.38 7.00
CA LYS A 533 21.45 -27.46 7.96
C LYS A 533 22.00 -27.11 9.34
N ASP A 534 23.23 -26.60 9.42
CA ASP A 534 23.84 -26.18 10.70
C ASP A 534 23.10 -25.01 11.36
N VAL A 535 22.54 -24.09 10.55
CA VAL A 535 21.68 -23.00 11.05
C VAL A 535 20.37 -23.57 11.62
N VAL A 536 19.74 -24.52 10.92
CA VAL A 536 18.53 -25.20 11.40
C VAL A 536 18.79 -26.02 12.66
N ASP A 537 19.90 -26.75 12.71
CA ASP A 537 20.34 -27.48 13.90
C ASP A 537 20.59 -26.52 15.07
N GLY A 538 21.19 -25.37 14.79
CA GLY A 538 21.35 -24.28 15.75
C GLY A 538 20.02 -23.78 16.33
N ILE A 539 19.03 -23.52 15.48
CA ILE A 539 17.68 -23.11 15.91
C ILE A 539 17.03 -24.19 16.77
N ALA A 540 17.17 -25.47 16.40
CA ALA A 540 16.60 -26.60 17.15
C ALA A 540 17.17 -26.72 18.58
N THR A 541 18.39 -26.23 18.82
CA THR A 541 19.05 -26.27 20.14
C THR A 541 18.76 -25.08 21.05
N LEU A 542 17.97 -24.11 20.61
CA LEU A 542 17.68 -22.91 21.40
C LEU A 542 16.85 -23.26 22.66
N PRO A 543 17.27 -22.84 23.87
CA PRO A 543 16.75 -23.37 25.14
C PRO A 543 15.43 -22.70 25.58
N TYR A 544 14.36 -22.79 24.78
CA TYR A 544 13.12 -22.03 25.02
C TYR A 544 11.84 -22.84 24.89
N LYS A 545 10.87 -22.54 25.78
CA LYS A 545 9.53 -23.13 25.78
C LYS A 545 8.76 -22.69 24.52
N LEU A 546 7.90 -23.54 23.97
CA LEU A 546 7.08 -23.20 22.79
C LEU A 546 6.22 -21.95 23.01
N TYR A 547 5.75 -21.74 24.24
CA TYR A 547 4.93 -20.60 24.64
C TYR A 547 5.75 -19.41 25.22
N ASP A 548 7.07 -19.41 25.04
CA ASP A 548 7.87 -18.21 25.35
C ASP A 548 7.52 -17.12 24.33
N GLY A 549 6.91 -16.02 24.80
CA GLY A 549 6.53 -14.88 23.98
C GLY A 549 7.68 -14.27 23.16
N ASN A 550 8.93 -14.55 23.54
CA ASN A 550 10.14 -14.09 22.86
C ASN A 550 10.76 -15.13 21.92
N LYS A 551 10.25 -16.38 21.85
CA LYS A 551 10.81 -17.46 21.00
C LYS A 551 10.91 -17.03 19.54
N LYS A 552 9.87 -16.36 19.03
CA LYS A 552 9.83 -15.85 17.65
C LYS A 552 10.97 -14.86 17.37
N GLN A 553 11.18 -13.89 18.26
CA GLN A 553 12.21 -12.87 18.07
C GLN A 553 13.62 -13.48 18.11
N ARG A 554 13.89 -14.38 19.05
CA ARG A 554 15.21 -15.03 19.15
C ARG A 554 15.56 -15.90 17.95
N ILE A 555 14.59 -16.57 17.33
CA ILE A 555 14.81 -17.29 16.07
C ILE A 555 15.19 -16.29 14.97
N LEU A 556 14.54 -15.12 14.90
CA LEU A 556 14.88 -14.08 13.93
C LEU A 556 16.26 -13.47 14.18
N ASP A 557 16.63 -13.22 15.45
CA ASP A 557 17.95 -12.72 15.84
C ASP A 557 19.04 -13.73 15.45
N TYR A 558 18.83 -15.02 15.74
CA TYR A 558 19.76 -16.09 15.37
C TYR A 558 19.98 -16.19 13.85
N LEU A 559 18.92 -15.99 13.06
CA LEU A 559 18.99 -15.96 11.60
C LEU A 559 19.77 -14.73 11.08
N GLU A 560 19.56 -13.58 11.70
CA GLU A 560 20.28 -12.33 11.40
C GLU A 560 21.78 -12.46 11.68
N ASP A 561 22.15 -13.04 12.82
CA ASP A 561 23.54 -13.32 13.21
C ASP A 561 24.26 -14.26 12.23
N HIS A 562 23.51 -15.14 11.55
CA HIS A 562 24.04 -16.06 10.54
C HIS A 562 23.87 -15.53 9.11
N HIS A 563 23.41 -14.28 8.94
CA HIS A 563 23.19 -13.63 7.65
C HIS A 563 22.27 -14.41 6.69
N VAL A 564 21.27 -15.12 7.23
CA VAL A 564 20.26 -15.85 6.45
C VAL A 564 18.87 -15.29 6.75
N THR A 565 18.03 -15.12 5.74
CA THR A 565 16.65 -14.65 5.96
C THR A 565 15.72 -15.78 6.39
N SER A 566 14.64 -15.43 7.10
CA SER A 566 13.61 -16.40 7.49
C SER A 566 12.93 -17.06 6.28
N ILE A 567 12.77 -16.35 5.16
CA ILE A 567 12.21 -16.92 3.92
C ILE A 567 13.19 -17.95 3.33
N GLU A 568 14.49 -17.65 3.30
CA GLU A 568 15.50 -18.58 2.77
C GLU A 568 15.61 -19.88 3.59
N ILE A 569 15.49 -19.81 4.92
CA ILE A 569 15.45 -21.02 5.76
C ILE A 569 14.11 -21.74 5.62
N PHE A 570 12.98 -21.03 5.54
CA PHE A 570 11.68 -21.65 5.34
C PHE A 570 11.60 -22.45 4.03
N ASP A 571 12.05 -21.88 2.91
CA ASP A 571 12.12 -22.57 1.62
C ASP A 571 13.06 -23.78 1.68
N TRP A 572 14.14 -23.68 2.45
CA TRP A 572 15.06 -24.79 2.66
C TRP A 572 14.39 -25.93 3.46
N LEU A 573 13.69 -25.60 4.56
CA LEU A 573 12.97 -26.57 5.40
C LEU A 573 11.89 -27.32 4.60
N LEU A 574 11.15 -26.62 3.73
CA LEU A 574 10.13 -27.25 2.87
C LEU A 574 10.70 -28.36 1.98
N ASN A 575 11.95 -28.21 1.53
CA ASN A 575 12.65 -29.15 0.65
C ASN A 575 13.53 -30.17 1.41
N ASN A 576 13.70 -30.03 2.72
CA ASN A 576 14.63 -30.84 3.53
C ASN A 576 13.94 -31.47 4.76
N GLN A 577 12.75 -32.04 4.58
CA GLN A 577 11.94 -32.67 5.63
C GLN A 577 12.39 -34.10 5.99
N ASN A 578 13.65 -34.43 5.72
CA ASN A 578 14.20 -35.79 5.79
C ASN A 578 14.92 -36.09 7.12
N TYR A 579 14.92 -35.17 8.08
CA TYR A 579 15.48 -35.42 9.42
C TYR A 579 14.82 -34.59 10.52
N PRO A 580 14.89 -35.03 11.80
CA PRO A 580 14.01 -34.54 12.87
C PRO A 580 14.12 -33.04 13.20
N ASN A 581 15.32 -32.44 13.21
CA ASN A 581 15.47 -31.01 13.53
C ASN A 581 14.82 -30.11 12.48
N SER A 582 14.88 -30.48 11.20
CA SER A 582 14.19 -29.75 10.14
C SER A 582 12.67 -29.78 10.33
N LEU A 583 12.13 -30.95 10.71
CA LEU A 583 10.70 -31.08 11.03
C LEU A 583 10.32 -30.24 12.25
N LEU A 584 11.13 -30.25 13.31
CA LEU A 584 10.94 -29.43 14.51
C LEU A 584 10.89 -27.93 14.17
N VAL A 585 11.91 -27.43 13.45
CA VAL A 585 12.00 -26.00 13.11
C VAL A 585 10.90 -25.59 12.11
N LEU A 586 10.53 -26.46 11.18
CA LEU A 586 9.40 -26.21 10.29
C LEU A 586 8.07 -26.14 11.06
N GLY A 587 7.90 -26.99 12.07
CA GLY A 587 6.80 -26.90 13.04
C GLY A 587 6.77 -25.55 13.76
N ASP A 588 7.92 -25.10 14.27
CA ASP A 588 8.06 -23.78 14.92
C ASP A 588 7.69 -22.62 13.99
N PHE A 589 8.07 -22.68 12.71
CA PHE A 589 7.74 -21.64 11.74
C PHE A 589 6.23 -21.55 11.47
N TYR A 590 5.54 -22.68 11.37
CA TYR A 590 4.07 -22.72 11.24
C TYR A 590 3.35 -22.33 12.53
N TYR A 591 3.88 -22.69 13.70
CA TYR A 591 3.30 -22.34 14.99
C TYR A 591 3.40 -20.84 15.28
N LEU A 592 4.57 -20.24 15.01
CA LEU A 592 4.88 -18.83 15.31
C LEU A 592 4.57 -17.87 14.15
N GLY A 593 4.24 -18.38 12.97
CA GLY A 593 4.03 -17.58 11.76
C GLY A 593 5.30 -16.85 11.33
N ILE A 594 6.41 -17.60 11.19
CA ILE A 594 7.70 -17.12 10.69
C ILE A 594 7.77 -17.46 9.20
N ALA A 595 7.93 -16.46 8.34
CA ALA A 595 7.88 -16.59 6.87
C ALA A 595 6.57 -17.15 6.27
N THR A 596 5.61 -17.57 7.09
CA THR A 596 4.27 -18.08 6.71
C THR A 596 3.19 -17.55 7.67
N MET A 597 1.91 -17.72 7.29
CA MET A 597 0.79 -17.53 8.23
C MET A 597 0.77 -18.65 9.29
N VAL A 598 0.23 -18.35 10.46
CA VAL A 598 0.09 -19.32 11.56
C VAL A 598 -0.83 -20.47 11.14
N ASP A 599 -0.33 -21.70 11.24
CA ASP A 599 -1.06 -22.93 10.94
C ASP A 599 -0.72 -24.02 11.97
N LYS A 600 -1.46 -24.02 13.08
CA LYS A 600 -1.26 -24.97 14.20
C LYS A 600 -1.47 -26.42 13.78
N LYS A 601 -2.33 -26.69 12.80
CA LYS A 601 -2.60 -28.06 12.32
C LYS A 601 -1.39 -28.61 11.57
N LYS A 602 -0.74 -27.80 10.73
CA LYS A 602 0.54 -28.19 10.11
C LYS A 602 1.65 -28.32 11.13
N ALA A 603 1.75 -27.39 12.08
CA ALA A 603 2.75 -27.48 13.14
C ALA A 603 2.65 -28.81 13.92
N TYR A 604 1.43 -29.22 14.28
CA TYR A 604 1.16 -30.51 14.90
C TYR A 604 1.72 -31.69 14.09
N ASN A 605 1.41 -31.76 12.79
CA ASN A 605 1.88 -32.86 11.93
C ASN A 605 3.40 -32.94 11.88
N PHE A 606 4.09 -31.80 11.83
CA PHE A 606 5.55 -31.76 11.83
C PHE A 606 6.14 -32.16 13.18
N TYR A 607 5.57 -31.71 14.30
CA TYR A 607 6.02 -32.15 15.62
C TYR A 607 5.75 -33.63 15.87
N GLU A 608 4.60 -34.15 15.44
CA GLU A 608 4.29 -35.59 15.52
C GLU A 608 5.35 -36.40 14.77
N ARG A 609 5.68 -36.04 13.53
CA ARG A 609 6.73 -36.72 12.74
C ARG A 609 8.13 -36.57 13.34
N ALA A 610 8.43 -35.47 14.04
CA ALA A 610 9.72 -35.25 14.70
C ALA A 610 9.83 -35.98 16.06
N GLY A 611 8.71 -36.17 16.74
CA GLY A 611 8.62 -36.77 18.08
C GLY A 611 8.16 -38.23 18.11
N ASP A 612 7.90 -38.82 16.94
CA ASP A 612 7.40 -40.19 16.81
C ASP A 612 8.41 -41.22 17.34
N GLY A 613 7.88 -42.31 17.90
CA GLY A 613 8.67 -43.33 18.61
C GLY A 613 9.11 -42.93 20.03
N ASP A 614 9.91 -43.79 20.67
CA ASP A 614 10.45 -43.54 22.02
C ASP A 614 11.77 -42.75 21.98
N ASP A 615 12.48 -42.78 20.84
CA ASP A 615 13.71 -42.03 20.55
C ASP A 615 13.48 -40.73 19.75
N GLY A 616 12.22 -40.34 19.52
CA GLY A 616 11.85 -39.10 18.85
C GLY A 616 12.33 -37.86 19.61
N LEU A 617 12.46 -36.70 18.95
CA LEU A 617 13.00 -35.50 19.59
C LEU A 617 12.19 -35.08 20.82
N SER A 618 12.84 -35.10 22.01
CA SER A 618 12.23 -34.69 23.27
C SER A 618 11.57 -33.31 23.22
N ILE A 619 12.14 -32.36 22.48
CA ILE A 619 11.58 -31.01 22.28
C ILE A 619 10.28 -31.05 21.45
N ALA A 620 10.21 -31.90 20.42
CA ALA A 620 9.00 -32.06 19.62
C ALA A 620 7.87 -32.71 20.45
N GLN A 621 8.21 -33.72 21.26
CA GLN A 621 7.27 -34.35 22.21
C GLN A 621 6.79 -33.33 23.25
N TYR A 622 7.67 -32.48 23.78
CA TYR A 622 7.27 -31.39 24.68
C TYR A 622 6.31 -30.41 23.99
N ASN A 623 6.61 -29.99 22.75
CA ASN A 623 5.76 -29.09 21.97
C ASN A 623 4.37 -29.68 21.74
N LEU A 624 4.26 -30.99 21.47
CA LEU A 624 2.97 -31.69 21.36
C LEU A 624 2.19 -31.65 22.68
N GLY A 625 2.85 -31.90 23.81
CA GLY A 625 2.24 -31.79 25.14
C GLY A 625 1.63 -30.40 25.38
N VAL A 626 2.39 -29.34 25.05
CA VAL A 626 1.92 -27.94 25.15
C VAL A 626 0.72 -27.68 24.23
N MET A 627 0.74 -28.20 23.00
CA MET A 627 -0.37 -28.01 22.05
C MET A 627 -1.67 -28.68 22.51
N TYR A 628 -1.60 -29.89 23.08
CA TYR A 628 -2.79 -30.56 23.63
C TYR A 628 -3.35 -29.83 24.85
N GLU A 629 -2.47 -29.26 25.67
CA GLU A 629 -2.84 -28.54 26.88
C GLU A 629 -3.48 -27.16 26.58
N ILE A 630 -2.90 -26.37 25.67
CA ILE A 630 -3.25 -24.96 25.50
C ILE A 630 -4.14 -24.71 24.27
N ASP A 631 -3.93 -25.45 23.16
CA ASP A 631 -4.41 -25.05 21.83
C ASP A 631 -5.67 -25.79 21.33
N LYS A 632 -6.61 -26.08 22.23
CA LYS A 632 -7.94 -26.67 21.95
C LYS A 632 -7.97 -28.12 21.46
N LEU A 633 -7.31 -29.03 22.19
CA LEU A 633 -7.83 -30.39 22.35
C LEU A 633 -8.21 -30.70 23.80
N GLY A 634 -7.68 -29.96 24.78
CA GLY A 634 -8.05 -30.08 26.19
C GLY A 634 -7.79 -31.46 26.78
N ASP A 635 -7.17 -32.36 26.01
CA ASP A 635 -7.05 -33.76 26.35
C ASP A 635 -5.85 -33.95 27.26
N THR A 636 -6.15 -34.06 28.54
CA THR A 636 -5.17 -34.21 29.62
C THR A 636 -4.39 -35.50 29.46
N PHE A 637 -5.03 -36.58 28.96
CA PHE A 637 -4.35 -37.85 28.71
C PHE A 637 -3.33 -37.72 27.59
N ALA A 638 -3.69 -37.11 26.45
CA ALA A 638 -2.77 -36.87 25.34
C ALA A 638 -1.61 -35.94 25.73
N ALA A 639 -1.89 -34.87 26.48
CA ALA A 639 -0.85 -33.97 26.98
C ALA A 639 0.12 -34.68 27.93
N MET A 640 -0.40 -35.48 28.87
CA MET A 640 0.41 -36.28 29.80
C MET A 640 1.22 -37.36 29.07
N TYR A 641 0.67 -37.97 28.02
CA TYR A 641 1.38 -38.92 27.17
C TYR A 641 2.66 -38.32 26.60
N TRP A 642 2.54 -37.18 25.92
CA TRP A 642 3.66 -36.51 25.28
C TRP A 642 4.66 -35.92 26.28
N TYR A 643 4.18 -35.35 27.41
CA TYR A 643 5.08 -34.89 28.47
C TYR A 643 5.84 -36.04 29.14
N ASN A 644 5.21 -37.20 29.36
CA ASN A 644 5.89 -38.37 29.93
C ASN A 644 6.99 -38.91 29.01
N LYS A 645 6.74 -38.98 27.69
CA LYS A 645 7.77 -39.37 26.72
C LYS A 645 8.96 -38.41 26.74
N SER A 646 8.69 -37.12 26.67
CA SER A 646 9.74 -36.08 26.71
C SER A 646 10.52 -36.11 28.03
N ALA A 647 9.84 -36.33 29.17
CA ALA A 647 10.47 -36.39 30.50
C ALA A 647 11.37 -37.62 30.68
N LYS A 648 11.01 -38.79 30.12
CA LYS A 648 11.86 -39.99 30.14
C LYS A 648 13.19 -39.78 29.41
N GLN A 649 13.23 -38.87 28.44
CA GLN A 649 14.46 -38.46 27.75
C GLN A 649 15.23 -37.34 28.46
N GLY A 650 14.85 -36.97 29.70
CA GLY A 650 15.55 -35.99 30.52
C GLY A 650 15.07 -34.54 30.37
N ASN A 651 13.95 -34.28 29.69
CA ASN A 651 13.40 -32.92 29.61
C ASN A 651 12.69 -32.53 30.92
N HIS A 652 13.40 -31.79 31.79
CA HIS A 652 12.88 -31.32 33.07
C HIS A 652 11.60 -30.48 32.96
N ILE A 653 11.46 -29.69 31.90
CA ILE A 653 10.28 -28.83 31.68
C ILE A 653 9.05 -29.68 31.38
N ALA A 654 9.23 -30.78 30.64
CA ALA A 654 8.15 -31.73 30.41
C ALA A 654 7.74 -32.46 31.69
N TRP A 655 8.70 -32.77 32.58
CA TRP A 655 8.41 -33.35 33.89
C TRP A 655 7.58 -32.41 34.78
N GLU A 656 7.90 -31.10 34.79
CA GLU A 656 7.08 -30.09 35.46
C GLU A 656 5.65 -30.04 34.89
N GLY A 657 5.52 -30.08 33.55
CA GLY A 657 4.23 -30.15 32.85
C GLY A 657 3.41 -31.37 33.25
N LEU A 658 4.05 -32.55 33.28
CA LEU A 658 3.43 -33.81 33.67
C LEU A 658 2.91 -33.78 35.11
N ASN A 659 3.71 -33.30 36.06
CA ASN A 659 3.32 -33.22 37.47
C ASN A 659 2.19 -32.21 37.70
N ARG A 660 2.23 -31.09 37.00
CA ARG A 660 1.14 -30.10 37.05
C ARG A 660 -0.18 -30.68 36.57
N LEU A 661 -0.17 -31.49 35.51
CA LEU A 661 -1.38 -32.16 35.01
C LEU A 661 -1.86 -33.32 35.89
N ARG A 662 -0.94 -34.06 36.52
CA ARG A 662 -1.31 -35.10 37.51
C ARG A 662 -2.12 -34.53 38.68
N ASN A 663 -1.74 -33.34 39.14
CA ASN A 663 -2.37 -32.66 40.27
C ASN A 663 -3.52 -31.72 39.87
N ALA A 664 -3.92 -31.69 38.59
CA ALA A 664 -4.99 -30.83 38.12
C ALA A 664 -6.36 -31.37 38.56
N PRO A 665 -7.27 -30.52 39.08
CA PRO A 665 -8.56 -30.95 39.62
C PRO A 665 -9.55 -31.42 38.54
N ASN A 666 -9.42 -30.92 37.31
CA ASN A 666 -10.26 -31.29 36.18
C ASN A 666 -9.39 -31.93 35.10
N LYS A 667 -9.62 -33.22 34.83
CA LYS A 667 -8.92 -34.00 33.80
C LYS A 667 -9.92 -34.35 32.71
N ILE A 668 -9.63 -33.95 31.47
CA ILE A 668 -10.45 -34.28 30.30
C ILE A 668 -9.74 -35.39 29.53
N ILE A 669 -10.46 -36.45 29.19
CA ILE A 669 -9.93 -37.63 28.50
C ILE A 669 -10.85 -37.92 27.32
N THR A 670 -10.32 -38.04 26.10
CA THR A 670 -11.13 -38.43 24.93
C THR A 670 -10.90 -39.89 24.56
N ALA A 671 -11.95 -40.60 24.17
CA ALA A 671 -11.87 -42.00 23.71
C ALA A 671 -10.85 -42.15 22.56
N ASN A 672 -10.86 -41.22 21.61
CA ASN A 672 -9.92 -41.19 20.49
C ASN A 672 -8.44 -41.13 20.93
N SER A 673 -8.13 -40.45 22.04
CA SER A 673 -6.77 -40.39 22.56
C SER A 673 -6.34 -41.69 23.25
N ILE A 674 -7.26 -42.33 23.96
CA ILE A 674 -7.03 -43.63 24.60
C ILE A 674 -6.73 -44.66 23.52
N ASP A 675 -7.56 -44.72 22.48
CA ASP A 675 -7.40 -45.66 21.37
C ASP A 675 -6.11 -45.39 20.57
N LYS A 676 -5.76 -44.11 20.36
CA LYS A 676 -4.56 -43.72 19.62
C LYS A 676 -3.26 -44.04 20.35
N PHE A 677 -3.18 -43.80 21.66
CA PHE A 677 -1.92 -43.90 22.40
C PHE A 677 -1.79 -45.17 23.26
N ASN A 678 -2.91 -45.75 23.70
CA ASN A 678 -3.01 -47.03 24.41
C ASN A 678 -1.99 -47.25 25.56
N ASP A 679 -1.67 -46.19 26.31
CA ASP A 679 -0.73 -46.25 27.45
C ASP A 679 -1.50 -46.41 28.78
N THR A 680 -1.59 -47.65 29.24
CA THR A 680 -2.31 -48.01 30.48
C THR A 680 -1.68 -47.41 31.74
N SER A 681 -0.36 -47.18 31.75
CA SER A 681 0.35 -46.60 32.90
C SER A 681 -0.05 -45.14 33.11
N ILE A 682 -0.11 -44.37 32.02
CA ILE A 682 -0.54 -42.97 32.06
C ILE A 682 -2.03 -42.88 32.37
N PHE A 683 -2.84 -43.80 31.82
CA PHE A 683 -4.27 -43.85 32.07
C PHE A 683 -4.58 -44.05 33.55
N PHE A 684 -3.96 -45.04 34.21
CA PHE A 684 -4.16 -45.25 35.65
C PHE A 684 -3.58 -44.12 36.51
N SER A 685 -2.55 -43.40 36.04
CA SER A 685 -2.01 -42.24 36.75
C SER A 685 -2.94 -41.02 36.79
N LEU A 686 -4.00 -41.00 35.97
CA LEU A 686 -5.02 -39.95 36.01
C LEU A 686 -6.00 -40.11 37.18
N PHE A 687 -6.10 -41.30 37.77
CA PHE A 687 -7.05 -41.64 38.84
C PHE A 687 -6.41 -41.83 40.22
N LYS A 688 -5.08 -41.68 40.30
CA LYS A 688 -4.35 -41.50 41.56
C LYS A 688 -4.25 -40.01 41.85
#